data_AF-A0A926T8W5-F1
#
_entry.id   AF-A0A926T8W5-F1
#
_cell.length_a   1.000
_cell.length_b   1.000
_cell.length_c   1.000
_cell.angle_alpha   90.00
_cell.angle_beta   90.00
_cell.angle_gamma   90.00
#
_symmetry.space_group_name_H-M   'P 1'
#
loop_
_entity.id
_entity.type
_entity.pdbx_description
1 polymer ?
#
loop_
_entity_poly.entity_id
_entity_poly.type
_entity_poly.pdbx_seq_one_letter_code
_entity_poly.pdbx_strand_id
1 'polypeptide(L)'
;MPAMIESKNQPSASRAKGSASNIIFIDSAVEKIESLIAGVRAGTQVIILDNLRSGVEQIAEVLASQTGISEIHIVSHGSPGLLQLGNTVLSWDTLNAYSSSLQRWAKALTGDAGILLYGCSVAAGNIGEAFIQRLSELTGAVVAGSATPTGSAEKGGNWELEYTTGQLKASLAFETEVMANYNGLLADEPTEAPWLSQFGTISDEESSGVAVGSDGGVYISGYTWGEYDLYRQSRVGDAWVAKYDSLGNAQWVKQLGDGFANGVATDSNGNFYVSGQTDVFQSSTNITLSDALLAKYDSNGNELWRQVWEGVRDAAFTDVAVDSAGNVFTSGYNQDFGVERSMVAKYDTQGNQLWLKPVEGAYRDMFLAVAVDNAGNVLASGRTGALDGVGSPGFYDGIVAKYDTQGNQLWVKSWGTTGNDSSTDVATDSAGNIYVTGYANAALGELGDIDLDIWVAKYDTNGTQLWSKQLGAIGDDNAQISVDSSSGNVYLSGTTRGNLEGTNAGGTDAWAAIYDPNGNQLWIEQLGTASDDASSGIVAGSDNKLYLSGHTKGSLGANNAGAFDPWVTKLIAQPISAPNNAPTLNLNTGLTLDEGTTSAITSAQLQVSDPDSDPISYTLTTVPTSGTLTLNGTALSVSSTFTQADVDAGLLTYTHAGSETTSDSFSFSITDGKGGNIDSTAFAITVSAEPTPGPTPGPTPGPTPGPTPGPTPGPTPSPGEGNETPTGTDGNDTLTGTDANDSLSGMGGNDIVIGAVGNDNLTGNDGNDLLFGNAGSDNLDGGNGDDILFGGKDSDILSGMADQDILMGDIGDDNLAGNDGNDLLFGNAGSDNLDGGAGSDTVFGGKDADTLSGNTEEDILFGDIGNDSLNGGAGNDLLFGNTGADYLDGASGNDTLLAGKENDIVVGGDGDDLLSGDLGNDTLTGNAGTDRFVLISGAGVDTITDFEDGIDLIALTGSLTFESLTISQSNNATLITAGEELLASLNGIQANLIGVGDFTSI
;
A
#
# COMPACT_ATOMS: atom_id res chain seq x y z
N MET A 1 -43.25 7.15 34.54
CA MET A 1 -43.18 8.45 35.26
C MET A 1 -41.71 8.84 35.32
N PRO A 2 -41.34 10.12 35.33
CA PRO A 2 -41.77 11.25 34.50
C PRO A 2 -40.54 12.06 33.98
N ALA A 3 -40.57 12.57 32.76
CA ALA A 3 -40.79 13.99 32.42
C ALA A 3 -39.57 14.93 32.55
N MET A 4 -39.08 15.35 31.37
CA MET A 4 -38.45 16.64 31.11
C MET A 4 -39.36 17.81 31.53
N ILE A 5 -38.75 18.91 31.99
CA ILE A 5 -39.38 20.22 32.23
C ILE A 5 -38.91 21.22 31.15
N GLU A 6 -39.89 21.93 30.57
CA GLU A 6 -39.78 22.97 29.52
C GLU A 6 -39.13 24.30 29.97
N SER A 7 -38.53 25.05 29.02
CA SER A 7 -38.87 26.47 28.72
C SER A 7 -38.29 26.82 27.34
N LYS A 8 -38.97 27.21 26.24
CA LYS A 8 -40.03 28.20 25.89
C LYS A 8 -39.65 29.69 26.03
N ASN A 9 -39.38 30.35 24.89
CA ASN A 9 -40.21 31.41 24.29
C ASN A 9 -39.56 31.96 22.99
N GLN A 10 -40.19 32.30 21.85
CA GLN A 10 -41.48 32.06 21.14
C GLN A 10 -41.55 33.14 20.00
N PRO A 11 -42.19 32.91 18.83
CA PRO A 11 -43.65 33.03 18.76
C PRO A 11 -44.34 31.91 17.98
N SER A 12 -45.48 31.51 18.51
CA SER A 12 -46.41 30.51 17.99
C SER A 12 -47.09 30.93 16.68
N ALA A 13 -47.04 30.05 15.68
CA ALA A 13 -48.22 29.66 14.91
C ALA A 13 -48.17 28.13 14.73
N SER A 14 -49.20 27.47 15.25
CA SER A 14 -49.36 26.02 15.36
C SER A 14 -49.28 25.28 14.01
N ARG A 15 -48.53 24.16 13.94
CA ARG A 15 -48.98 22.90 13.32
C ARG A 15 -48.03 21.72 13.62
N ALA A 16 -48.65 20.60 13.96
CA ALA A 16 -48.23 19.23 14.27
C ALA A 16 -46.76 18.77 14.06
N LYS A 17 -46.26 17.95 15.01
CA LYS A 17 -45.26 16.90 14.78
C LYS A 17 -45.71 16.03 13.60
N GLY A 18 -45.04 16.13 12.46
CA GLY A 18 -45.03 15.11 11.40
C GLY A 18 -43.57 14.75 11.15
N SER A 19 -43.25 13.46 10.94
CA SER A 19 -41.97 13.12 10.30
C SER A 19 -41.95 13.81 8.93
N ALA A 20 -40.79 14.33 8.52
CA ALA A 20 -40.67 14.86 7.16
C ALA A 20 -40.93 13.69 6.20
N SER A 21 -41.96 13.80 5.36
CA SER A 21 -42.27 12.77 4.38
C SER A 21 -41.28 12.76 3.20
N ASN A 22 -40.42 13.78 3.10
CA ASN A 22 -39.50 13.99 1.99
C ASN A 22 -38.08 14.27 2.51
N ILE A 23 -37.10 13.56 1.95
CA ILE A 23 -35.67 13.70 2.28
C ILE A 23 -34.90 13.94 0.98
N ILE A 24 -33.92 14.85 1.02
CA ILE A 24 -32.93 15.03 -0.03
C ILE A 24 -31.54 14.71 0.51
N PHE A 25 -30.84 13.82 -0.20
CA PHE A 25 -29.42 13.55 -0.05
C PHE A 25 -28.68 14.31 -1.15
N ILE A 26 -27.70 15.11 -0.76
CA ILE A 26 -26.82 15.81 -1.71
C ILE A 26 -25.40 15.37 -1.41
N ASP A 27 -24.72 14.86 -2.43
CA ASP A 27 -23.32 14.49 -2.32
C ASP A 27 -22.45 15.75 -2.13
N SER A 28 -21.51 15.72 -1.18
CA SER A 28 -20.65 16.86 -0.89
C SER A 28 -19.76 17.25 -2.07
N ALA A 29 -19.50 16.33 -3.01
CA ALA A 29 -18.72 16.59 -4.23
C ALA A 29 -19.51 17.35 -5.32
N VAL A 30 -20.81 17.60 -5.12
CA VAL A 30 -21.62 18.39 -6.06
C VAL A 30 -21.17 19.85 -6.05
N GLU A 31 -20.79 20.38 -7.22
CA GLU A 31 -20.39 21.78 -7.35
C GLU A 31 -21.48 22.74 -6.89
N LYS A 32 -21.06 23.78 -6.15
CA LYS A 32 -21.93 24.89 -5.70
C LYS A 32 -23.11 24.39 -4.86
N ILE A 33 -22.86 23.36 -4.05
CA ILE A 33 -23.82 22.73 -3.17
C ILE A 33 -24.58 23.73 -2.30
N GLU A 34 -23.96 24.82 -1.86
CA GLU A 34 -24.60 25.83 -1.00
C GLU A 34 -25.76 26.52 -1.72
N SER A 35 -25.66 26.69 -3.04
CA SER A 35 -26.73 27.27 -3.86
C SER A 35 -27.92 26.31 -3.99
N LEU A 36 -27.65 25.01 -4.05
CA LEU A 36 -28.69 23.97 -4.11
C LEU A 36 -29.37 23.80 -2.75
N ILE A 37 -28.60 23.73 -1.65
CA ILE A 37 -29.10 23.65 -0.28
C ILE A 37 -30.04 24.82 0.02
N ALA A 38 -29.64 26.05 -0.35
CA ALA A 38 -30.46 27.24 -0.15
C ALA A 38 -31.79 27.22 -0.92
N GLY A 39 -31.88 26.40 -1.97
CA GLY A 39 -33.07 26.24 -2.82
C GLY A 39 -33.94 25.05 -2.53
N VAL A 40 -33.61 24.21 -1.55
CA VAL A 40 -34.43 23.06 -1.18
C VAL A 40 -35.79 23.53 -0.66
N ARG A 41 -36.86 22.91 -1.15
CA ARG A 41 -38.24 23.29 -0.78
C ARG A 41 -38.49 23.08 0.71
N ALA A 42 -39.22 24.03 1.31
CA ALA A 42 -39.57 23.99 2.72
C ALA A 42 -40.33 22.70 3.09
N GLY A 43 -39.87 22.03 4.16
CA GLY A 43 -40.45 20.75 4.63
C GLY A 43 -39.69 19.51 4.15
N THR A 44 -38.66 19.66 3.32
CA THR A 44 -37.74 18.57 2.93
C THR A 44 -36.55 18.56 3.89
N GLN A 45 -36.20 17.38 4.42
CA GLN A 45 -34.99 17.22 5.23
C GLN A 45 -33.76 17.14 4.32
N VAL A 46 -32.75 17.98 4.57
CA VAL A 46 -31.49 17.97 3.82
C VAL A 46 -30.45 17.16 4.57
N ILE A 47 -29.82 16.22 3.88
CA ILE A 47 -28.69 15.43 4.34
C ILE A 47 -27.57 15.62 3.34
N ILE A 48 -26.37 15.93 3.83
CA ILE A 48 -25.18 15.99 3.00
C ILE A 48 -24.45 14.66 3.17
N LEU A 49 -24.21 13.97 2.07
CA LEU A 49 -23.40 12.75 2.09
C LEU A 49 -21.94 13.16 2.15
N ASP A 50 -21.22 12.52 3.06
CA ASP A 50 -19.77 12.62 3.14
C ASP A 50 -19.16 11.87 1.95
N ASN A 51 -18.33 12.55 1.15
CA ASN A 51 -17.64 11.98 0.00
C ASN A 51 -16.58 10.93 0.39
N LEU A 52 -16.24 10.82 1.67
CA LEU A 52 -15.25 9.85 2.18
C LEU A 52 -15.85 8.55 2.71
N ARG A 53 -17.17 8.49 2.89
CA ARG A 53 -17.88 7.30 3.40
C ARG A 53 -18.76 6.72 2.31
N SER A 54 -19.13 5.45 2.44
CA SER A 54 -20.11 4.86 1.50
C SER A 54 -21.42 5.62 1.59
N GLY A 55 -21.78 6.34 0.52
CA GLY A 55 -23.03 7.09 0.48
C GLY A 55 -24.24 6.16 0.53
N VAL A 56 -24.10 4.91 0.05
CA VAL A 56 -25.16 3.90 0.15
C VAL A 56 -25.47 3.54 1.61
N GLU A 57 -24.42 3.36 2.43
CA GLU A 57 -24.56 3.08 3.86
C GLU A 57 -25.00 4.31 4.66
N GLN A 58 -24.49 5.49 4.34
CA GLN A 58 -24.95 6.74 4.97
C GLN A 58 -26.46 6.96 4.79
N ILE A 59 -26.98 6.73 3.57
CA ILE A 59 -28.42 6.78 3.32
C ILE A 59 -29.15 5.71 4.16
N ALA A 60 -28.61 4.49 4.24
CA ALA A 60 -29.21 3.42 5.02
C ALA A 60 -29.26 3.73 6.52
N GLU A 61 -28.19 4.31 7.09
CA GLU A 61 -28.09 4.75 8.48
C GLU A 61 -29.13 5.83 8.81
N VAL A 62 -29.23 6.85 7.96
CA VAL A 62 -30.22 7.93 8.13
C VAL A 62 -31.63 7.37 8.08
N LEU A 63 -31.91 6.45 7.16
CA LEU A 63 -33.23 5.85 6.99
C LEU A 63 -33.55 4.79 8.05
N ALA A 64 -32.56 4.18 8.72
CA ALA A 64 -32.78 3.09 9.68
C ALA A 64 -33.68 3.48 10.87
N SER A 65 -33.69 4.77 11.22
CA SER A 65 -34.52 5.32 12.31
C SER A 65 -35.80 6.01 11.82
N GLN A 66 -36.09 5.98 10.51
CA GLN A 66 -37.20 6.70 9.87
C GLN A 66 -38.29 5.73 9.38
N THR A 67 -39.54 6.20 9.34
CA THR A 67 -40.66 5.48 8.74
C THR A 67 -41.64 6.46 8.09
N GLY A 68 -42.30 6.04 7.02
CA GLY A 68 -43.32 6.84 6.34
C GLY A 68 -42.77 7.92 5.41
N ILE A 69 -41.57 7.67 4.83
CA ILE A 69 -40.97 8.52 3.81
C ILE A 69 -41.67 8.25 2.47
N SER A 70 -42.23 9.29 1.87
CA SER A 70 -42.87 9.23 0.54
C SER A 70 -41.94 9.61 -0.60
N GLU A 71 -40.88 10.39 -0.33
CA GLU A 71 -39.98 10.88 -1.38
C GLU A 71 -38.52 10.91 -0.89
N ILE A 72 -37.62 10.30 -1.67
CA ILE A 72 -36.17 10.45 -1.55
C ILE A 72 -35.65 11.13 -2.80
N HIS A 73 -34.93 12.22 -2.63
CA HIS A 73 -34.18 12.88 -3.70
C HIS A 73 -32.70 12.60 -3.49
N ILE A 74 -31.99 12.22 -4.54
CA ILE A 74 -30.54 12.02 -4.50
C ILE A 74 -29.92 12.88 -5.58
N VAL A 75 -29.04 13.79 -5.16
CA VAL A 75 -28.33 14.72 -6.03
C VAL A 75 -26.86 14.40 -5.95
N SER A 76 -26.31 13.87 -7.04
CA SER A 76 -24.91 13.48 -7.12
C SER A 76 -24.42 13.46 -8.56
N HIS A 77 -23.12 13.28 -8.73
CA HIS A 77 -22.53 12.98 -10.04
C HIS A 77 -22.87 11.55 -10.47
N GLY A 78 -22.85 11.29 -11.77
CA GLY A 78 -23.13 9.97 -12.32
C GLY A 78 -22.92 9.93 -13.83
N SER A 79 -23.20 8.80 -14.44
CA SER A 79 -23.17 8.60 -15.89
C SER A 79 -24.24 7.55 -16.26
N PRO A 80 -24.49 7.22 -17.54
CA PRO A 80 -25.50 6.23 -17.91
C PRO A 80 -25.38 4.91 -17.12
N GLY A 81 -26.31 4.67 -16.19
CA GLY A 81 -26.34 3.48 -15.34
C GLY A 81 -25.42 3.49 -14.12
N LEU A 82 -24.90 4.65 -13.73
CA LEU A 82 -23.97 4.82 -12.61
C LEU A 82 -24.30 6.08 -11.81
N LEU A 83 -24.23 5.99 -10.49
CA LEU A 83 -24.29 7.12 -9.58
C LEU A 83 -23.15 7.03 -8.56
N GLN A 84 -22.38 8.11 -8.41
CA GLN A 84 -21.40 8.22 -7.33
C GLN A 84 -22.15 8.62 -6.05
N LEU A 85 -21.97 7.91 -4.95
CA LEU A 85 -22.58 8.26 -3.66
C LEU A 85 -21.55 8.15 -2.57
N GLY A 86 -21.12 9.29 -2.05
CA GLY A 86 -19.97 9.35 -1.19
C GLY A 86 -18.72 8.85 -1.93
N ASN A 87 -18.03 7.86 -1.37
CA ASN A 87 -16.95 7.13 -2.04
C ASN A 87 -17.42 5.88 -2.82
N THR A 88 -18.72 5.59 -2.86
CA THR A 88 -19.26 4.37 -3.47
C THR A 88 -19.77 4.62 -4.89
N VAL A 89 -19.36 3.76 -5.82
CA VAL A 89 -19.96 3.67 -7.16
C VAL A 89 -21.17 2.72 -7.11
N LEU A 90 -22.37 3.27 -7.27
CA LEU A 90 -23.60 2.49 -7.43
C LEU A 90 -23.92 2.34 -8.91
N SER A 91 -23.70 1.16 -9.48
CA SER A 91 -23.89 0.85 -10.90
C SER A 91 -24.66 -0.47 -11.08
N TRP A 92 -24.94 -0.84 -12.33
CA TRP A 92 -25.55 -2.14 -12.65
C TRP A 92 -24.83 -3.33 -12.01
N ASP A 93 -23.49 -3.33 -12.06
CA ASP A 93 -22.67 -4.45 -11.57
C ASP A 93 -22.61 -4.49 -10.04
N THR A 94 -22.66 -3.33 -9.37
CA THR A 94 -22.51 -3.23 -7.91
C THR A 94 -23.84 -3.30 -7.14
N LEU A 95 -24.99 -3.08 -7.79
CA LEU A 95 -26.32 -3.04 -7.15
C LEU A 95 -26.65 -4.29 -6.30
N ASN A 96 -26.21 -5.48 -6.73
CA ASN A 96 -26.50 -6.72 -6.01
C ASN A 96 -25.71 -6.83 -4.68
N ALA A 97 -24.47 -6.34 -4.66
CA ALA A 97 -23.65 -6.31 -3.45
C ALA A 97 -24.29 -5.44 -2.35
N TYR A 98 -24.98 -4.36 -2.75
CA TYR A 98 -25.69 -3.45 -1.83
C TYR A 98 -27.16 -3.81 -1.56
N SER A 99 -27.60 -5.00 -1.97
CA SER A 99 -29.00 -5.42 -1.84
C SER A 99 -29.53 -5.33 -0.40
N SER A 100 -28.72 -5.70 0.60
CA SER A 100 -29.07 -5.59 2.03
C SER A 100 -29.34 -4.15 2.47
N SER A 101 -28.55 -3.19 1.99
CA SER A 101 -28.62 -1.77 2.36
C SER A 101 -29.77 -1.08 1.64
N LEU A 102 -29.99 -1.41 0.37
CA LEU A 102 -31.15 -0.96 -0.41
C LEU A 102 -32.47 -1.52 0.16
N GLN A 103 -32.47 -2.74 0.70
CA GLN A 103 -33.61 -3.27 1.45
C GLN A 103 -33.83 -2.55 2.78
N ARG A 104 -32.78 -2.01 3.41
CA ARG A 104 -32.94 -1.12 4.58
C ARG A 104 -33.60 0.21 4.17
N TRP A 105 -33.28 0.75 2.99
CA TRP A 105 -33.98 1.94 2.48
C TRP A 105 -35.47 1.67 2.32
N ALA A 106 -35.81 0.52 1.72
CA ALA A 106 -37.19 0.10 1.48
C ALA A 106 -38.05 0.09 2.76
N LYS A 107 -37.47 -0.24 3.92
CA LYS A 107 -38.19 -0.28 5.20
C LYS A 107 -38.68 1.09 5.69
N ALA A 108 -38.01 2.17 5.29
CA ALA A 108 -38.40 3.53 5.66
C ALA A 108 -39.51 4.10 4.76
N LEU A 109 -39.70 3.53 3.57
CA LEU A 109 -40.57 4.04 2.50
C LEU A 109 -42.04 3.66 2.67
N THR A 110 -42.95 4.52 2.21
CA THR A 110 -44.36 4.15 1.99
C THR A 110 -44.51 3.28 0.75
N GLY A 111 -45.59 2.48 0.67
CA GLY A 111 -45.83 1.59 -0.48
C GLY A 111 -46.06 2.29 -1.83
N ASP A 112 -46.13 3.62 -1.85
CA ASP A 112 -46.19 4.46 -3.05
C ASP A 112 -45.07 5.50 -3.13
N ALA A 113 -43.96 5.27 -2.42
CA ALA A 113 -42.84 6.19 -2.37
C ALA A 113 -42.07 6.29 -3.70
N GLY A 114 -41.48 7.46 -3.93
CA GLY A 114 -40.62 7.74 -5.07
C GLY A 114 -39.15 7.97 -4.69
N ILE A 115 -38.23 7.46 -5.51
CA ILE A 115 -36.80 7.80 -5.45
C ILE A 115 -36.44 8.56 -6.73
N LEU A 116 -35.92 9.77 -6.59
CA LEU A 116 -35.62 10.68 -7.70
C LEU A 116 -34.11 10.90 -7.76
N LEU A 117 -33.48 10.46 -8.85
CA LEU A 117 -32.04 10.53 -9.06
C LEU A 117 -31.69 11.67 -10.01
N TYR A 118 -31.02 12.69 -9.48
CA TYR A 118 -30.47 13.80 -10.25
C TYR A 118 -28.98 13.52 -10.50
N GLY A 119 -28.69 12.75 -11.55
CA GLY A 119 -27.33 12.41 -12.01
C GLY A 119 -27.05 12.93 -13.43
N CYS A 120 -25.82 12.85 -13.91
CA CYS A 120 -25.38 13.38 -15.21
C CYS A 120 -25.85 12.48 -16.38
N SER A 121 -27.16 12.29 -16.51
CA SER A 121 -27.83 11.35 -17.43
C SER A 121 -27.89 9.89 -16.95
N VAL A 122 -28.08 9.68 -15.64
CA VAL A 122 -28.07 8.34 -15.00
C VAL A 122 -29.02 7.32 -15.66
N ALA A 123 -30.11 7.78 -16.25
CA ALA A 123 -31.10 6.95 -16.94
C ALA A 123 -30.95 6.91 -18.47
N ALA A 124 -29.86 7.45 -19.02
CA ALA A 124 -29.67 7.50 -20.46
C ALA A 124 -29.34 6.12 -21.05
N GLY A 125 -29.94 5.81 -22.20
CA GLY A 125 -29.69 4.58 -22.94
C GLY A 125 -30.10 3.31 -22.20
N ASN A 126 -29.89 2.16 -22.86
CA ASN A 126 -30.36 0.87 -22.35
C ASN A 126 -29.76 0.51 -20.97
N ILE A 127 -28.50 0.91 -20.72
CA ILE A 127 -27.81 0.63 -19.45
C ILE A 127 -28.40 1.46 -18.32
N GLY A 128 -28.64 2.76 -18.54
CA GLY A 128 -29.28 3.63 -17.56
C GLY A 128 -30.70 3.21 -17.24
N GLU A 129 -31.52 2.90 -18.24
CA GLU A 129 -32.88 2.41 -18.04
C GLU A 129 -32.91 1.09 -17.23
N ALA A 130 -31.98 0.17 -17.52
CA ALA A 130 -31.84 -1.09 -16.80
C ALA A 130 -31.44 -0.85 -15.34
N PHE A 131 -30.43 -0.01 -15.07
CA PHE A 131 -30.01 0.38 -13.72
C PHE A 131 -31.19 0.93 -12.89
N ILE A 132 -31.95 1.87 -13.45
CA ILE A 132 -33.12 2.46 -12.77
C ILE A 132 -34.20 1.40 -12.50
N GLN A 133 -34.43 0.48 -13.45
CA GLN A 133 -35.37 -0.64 -13.27
C GLN A 133 -34.93 -1.57 -12.14
N ARG A 134 -33.65 -1.94 -12.08
CA ARG A 134 -33.11 -2.84 -11.05
C ARG A 134 -33.14 -2.22 -9.65
N LEU A 135 -32.83 -0.93 -9.54
CA LEU A 135 -32.94 -0.22 -8.28
C LEU A 135 -34.39 -0.15 -7.77
N SER A 136 -35.36 0.01 -8.68
CA SER A 136 -36.79 -0.06 -8.34
C SER A 136 -37.20 -1.44 -7.80
N GLU A 137 -36.69 -2.53 -8.39
CA GLU A 137 -36.94 -3.88 -7.90
C GLU A 137 -36.38 -4.13 -6.49
N LEU A 138 -35.15 -3.66 -6.22
CA LEU A 138 -34.48 -3.86 -4.93
C LEU A 138 -35.09 -3.03 -3.80
N THR A 139 -35.56 -1.82 -4.11
CA THR A 139 -36.13 -0.89 -3.12
C THR A 139 -37.66 -0.99 -3.00
N GLY A 140 -38.33 -1.56 -4.00
CA GLY A 140 -39.80 -1.60 -4.10
C GLY A 140 -40.46 -0.23 -4.37
N ALA A 141 -39.67 0.81 -4.61
CA ALA A 141 -40.13 2.18 -4.86
C ALA A 141 -40.25 2.49 -6.36
N VAL A 142 -41.03 3.51 -6.72
CA VAL A 142 -40.98 4.08 -8.08
C VAL A 142 -39.70 4.91 -8.19
N VAL A 143 -38.79 4.50 -9.07
CA VAL A 143 -37.54 5.22 -9.32
C VAL A 143 -37.65 6.02 -10.62
N ALA A 144 -37.23 7.29 -10.58
CA ALA A 144 -37.10 8.17 -11.73
C ALA A 144 -35.69 8.76 -11.81
N GLY A 145 -35.14 8.90 -13.02
CA GLY A 145 -33.80 9.41 -13.27
C GLY A 145 -33.74 10.29 -14.51
N SER A 146 -32.75 11.16 -14.55
CA SER A 146 -32.46 12.04 -15.70
C SER A 146 -31.82 11.23 -16.84
N ALA A 147 -32.33 11.40 -18.07
CA ALA A 147 -31.74 10.84 -19.29
C ALA A 147 -30.89 11.87 -20.06
N THR A 148 -30.82 13.10 -19.56
CA THR A 148 -29.94 14.17 -20.05
C THR A 148 -29.16 14.79 -18.89
N PRO A 149 -28.08 15.56 -19.14
CA PRO A 149 -27.31 16.17 -18.07
C PRO A 149 -28.18 17.05 -17.17
N THR A 150 -28.05 16.91 -15.84
CA THR A 150 -28.87 17.71 -14.92
C THR A 150 -28.22 19.07 -14.66
N GLY A 151 -28.97 20.18 -14.69
CA GLY A 151 -28.45 21.51 -14.35
C GLY A 151 -28.78 22.59 -15.38
N SER A 152 -27.79 23.44 -15.71
CA SER A 152 -27.97 24.64 -16.52
C SER A 152 -28.44 24.36 -17.95
N ALA A 153 -29.58 24.96 -18.33
CA ALA A 153 -30.09 24.96 -19.69
C ALA A 153 -29.14 25.65 -20.69
N GLU A 154 -28.37 26.64 -20.26
CA GLU A 154 -27.37 27.30 -21.12
C GLU A 154 -26.18 26.39 -21.45
N LYS A 155 -25.91 25.40 -20.59
CA LYS A 155 -24.86 24.39 -20.77
C LYS A 155 -25.39 23.06 -21.34
N GLY A 156 -26.66 23.01 -21.75
CA GLY A 156 -27.27 21.83 -22.40
C GLY A 156 -27.90 20.83 -21.43
N GLY A 157 -28.02 21.15 -20.14
CA GLY A 157 -28.71 20.32 -19.16
C GLY A 157 -30.14 20.79 -18.85
N ASN A 158 -30.89 20.02 -18.07
CA ASN A 158 -32.19 20.42 -17.54
C ASN A 158 -32.42 19.81 -16.14
N TRP A 159 -33.61 19.94 -15.55
CA TRP A 159 -33.93 19.32 -14.24
C TRP A 159 -35.07 18.30 -14.34
N GLU A 160 -35.35 17.84 -15.56
CA GLU A 160 -36.36 16.83 -15.86
C GLU A 160 -35.81 15.43 -15.54
N LEU A 161 -36.71 14.53 -15.13
CA LEU A 161 -36.40 13.11 -14.94
C LEU A 161 -37.16 12.35 -16.01
N GLU A 162 -36.50 12.15 -17.15
CA GLU A 162 -37.15 11.71 -18.38
C GLU A 162 -37.51 10.22 -18.37
N TYR A 163 -36.86 9.42 -17.52
CA TYR A 163 -37.18 8.00 -17.34
C TYR A 163 -37.77 7.72 -15.95
N THR A 164 -38.82 6.90 -15.91
CA THR A 164 -39.48 6.49 -14.67
C THR A 164 -40.03 5.06 -14.79
N THR A 165 -39.86 4.28 -13.73
CA THR A 165 -40.34 2.88 -13.63
C THR A 165 -41.85 2.78 -13.36
N GLY A 166 -42.51 3.90 -13.07
CA GLY A 166 -43.93 3.95 -12.74
C GLY A 166 -44.52 5.36 -12.70
N GLN A 167 -45.75 5.50 -12.18
CA GLN A 167 -46.38 6.81 -11.99
C GLN A 167 -45.83 7.50 -10.74
N LEU A 168 -44.95 8.47 -10.93
CA LEU A 168 -44.37 9.28 -9.86
C LEU A 168 -45.41 10.31 -9.37
N LYS A 169 -45.67 10.36 -8.06
CA LYS A 169 -46.51 11.40 -7.42
C LYS A 169 -45.72 12.60 -6.88
N ALA A 170 -44.39 12.53 -6.99
CA ALA A 170 -43.48 13.43 -6.32
C ALA A 170 -43.27 14.78 -7.03
N SER A 171 -42.78 15.76 -6.27
CA SER A 171 -42.45 17.09 -6.79
C SER A 171 -40.94 17.33 -6.74
N LEU A 172 -40.37 18.12 -7.67
CA LEU A 172 -38.92 18.39 -7.71
C LEU A 172 -38.40 18.94 -6.37
N ALA A 173 -37.17 18.57 -6.00
CA ALA A 173 -36.56 18.91 -4.70
C ALA A 173 -36.34 20.41 -4.47
N PHE A 174 -36.23 21.18 -5.55
CA PHE A 174 -35.78 22.56 -5.52
C PHE A 174 -36.87 23.56 -5.93
N GLU A 175 -36.76 24.79 -5.46
CA GLU A 175 -37.55 25.93 -5.92
C GLU A 175 -37.19 26.28 -7.38
N THR A 176 -38.19 26.70 -8.16
CA THR A 176 -38.03 26.93 -9.61
C THR A 176 -36.99 28.00 -9.92
N GLU A 177 -36.88 29.01 -9.06
CA GLU A 177 -35.90 30.10 -9.19
C GLU A 177 -34.45 29.62 -8.98
N VAL A 178 -34.21 28.64 -8.09
CA VAL A 178 -32.87 28.10 -7.87
C VAL A 178 -32.42 27.23 -9.04
N MET A 179 -33.32 26.38 -9.54
CA MET A 179 -33.04 25.56 -10.74
C MET A 179 -32.75 26.43 -11.97
N ALA A 180 -33.47 27.54 -12.14
CA ALA A 180 -33.26 28.47 -13.25
C ALA A 180 -31.96 29.29 -13.15
N ASN A 181 -31.51 29.57 -11.92
CA ASN A 181 -30.31 30.36 -11.66
C ASN A 181 -29.04 29.52 -11.45
N TYR A 182 -29.17 28.18 -11.38
CA TYR A 182 -28.02 27.30 -11.24
C TYR A 182 -27.19 27.29 -12.54
N ASN A 183 -25.98 27.85 -12.48
CA ASN A 183 -25.07 27.98 -13.62
C ASN A 183 -23.99 26.86 -13.65
N GLY A 184 -24.21 25.77 -12.93
CA GLY A 184 -23.44 24.52 -13.05
C GLY A 184 -24.14 23.55 -14.01
N LEU A 185 -23.41 22.55 -14.48
CA LEU A 185 -24.02 21.24 -14.75
C LEU A 185 -23.67 20.40 -13.52
N LEU A 186 -24.54 19.49 -13.12
CA LEU A 186 -24.08 18.25 -12.49
C LEU A 186 -23.31 17.56 -13.64
N ALA A 187 -22.02 17.84 -13.71
CA ALA A 187 -21.18 17.57 -14.87
C ALA A 187 -20.67 16.13 -14.81
N ASP A 188 -20.38 15.56 -15.97
CA ASP A 188 -19.30 14.58 -16.03
C ASP A 188 -18.08 15.29 -15.43
N GLU A 189 -17.53 14.83 -14.31
CA GLU A 189 -16.07 14.98 -14.16
C GLU A 189 -15.50 14.41 -15.46
N PRO A 190 -14.49 15.04 -16.10
CA PRO A 190 -13.60 14.25 -16.91
C PRO A 190 -12.98 13.27 -15.93
N THR A 191 -13.60 12.10 -15.78
CA THR A 191 -12.92 10.92 -15.30
C THR A 191 -11.93 10.59 -16.39
N GLU A 192 -10.84 11.37 -16.45
CA GLU A 192 -9.59 10.74 -16.80
C GLU A 192 -9.40 9.70 -15.70
N ALA A 193 -9.81 8.46 -16.00
CA ALA A 193 -9.58 7.32 -15.15
C ALA A 193 -8.09 7.30 -14.78
N PRO A 194 -7.73 6.80 -13.58
CA PRO A 194 -6.35 6.39 -13.38
C PRO A 194 -5.97 5.51 -14.56
N TRP A 195 -4.78 5.74 -15.09
CA TRP A 195 -4.28 4.99 -16.22
C TRP A 195 -2.87 4.55 -15.89
N LEU A 196 -2.54 3.38 -16.40
CA LEU A 196 -1.22 2.78 -16.33
C LEU A 196 -0.84 2.36 -17.74
N SER A 197 0.41 2.56 -18.08
CA SER A 197 0.97 2.17 -19.37
C SER A 197 2.32 1.50 -19.15
N GLN A 198 2.35 0.19 -19.34
CA GLN A 198 3.55 -0.61 -19.46
C GLN A 198 3.98 -0.67 -20.93
N PHE A 199 5.29 -0.58 -21.16
CA PHE A 199 5.89 -0.63 -22.49
C PHE A 199 7.29 -1.21 -22.37
N GLY A 200 7.79 -1.85 -23.41
CA GLY A 200 9.09 -2.51 -23.36
C GLY A 200 9.39 -3.24 -24.66
N THR A 201 10.62 -3.72 -24.78
CA THR A 201 11.06 -4.65 -25.81
C THR A 201 11.41 -5.98 -25.18
N ILE A 202 12.04 -6.89 -25.93
CA ILE A 202 12.50 -8.18 -25.36
C ILE A 202 13.73 -8.04 -24.46
N SER A 203 14.37 -6.86 -24.45
CA SER A 203 15.51 -6.55 -23.61
C SER A 203 15.04 -6.00 -22.27
N ASP A 204 15.84 -6.13 -21.22
CA ASP A 204 15.48 -5.55 -19.93
C ASP A 204 15.58 -4.03 -20.00
N GLU A 205 14.53 -3.33 -19.60
CA GLU A 205 14.43 -1.88 -19.59
C GLU A 205 13.95 -1.34 -18.24
N GLU A 206 14.58 -0.26 -17.79
CA GLU A 206 14.23 0.40 -16.54
C GLU A 206 13.97 1.89 -16.77
N SER A 207 12.98 2.44 -16.05
CA SER A 207 12.84 3.88 -15.91
C SER A 207 13.69 4.42 -14.76
N SER A 208 14.07 5.68 -14.84
CA SER A 208 14.85 6.38 -13.80
C SER A 208 14.16 7.65 -13.27
N GLY A 209 13.17 8.19 -13.97
CA GLY A 209 12.52 9.43 -13.54
C GLY A 209 11.33 9.85 -14.41
N VAL A 210 10.50 10.74 -13.84
CA VAL A 210 9.26 11.25 -14.44
C VAL A 210 9.11 12.76 -14.24
N ALA A 211 8.60 13.47 -15.24
CA ALA A 211 8.27 14.90 -15.16
C ALA A 211 6.99 15.23 -15.94
N VAL A 212 6.24 16.24 -15.51
CA VAL A 212 5.01 16.70 -16.18
C VAL A 212 5.22 18.11 -16.74
N GLY A 213 5.06 18.24 -18.05
CA GLY A 213 5.17 19.50 -18.76
C GLY A 213 3.96 20.41 -18.59
N SER A 214 4.12 21.69 -18.88
CA SER A 214 3.03 22.68 -18.85
C SER A 214 1.92 22.42 -19.89
N ASP A 215 2.17 21.54 -20.86
CA ASP A 215 1.18 21.05 -21.83
C ASP A 215 0.39 19.83 -21.35
N GLY A 216 0.65 19.35 -20.11
CA GLY A 216 0.08 18.12 -19.55
C GLY A 216 0.74 16.85 -20.08
N GLY A 217 1.82 16.96 -20.86
CA GLY A 217 2.59 15.81 -21.32
C GLY A 217 3.44 15.22 -20.19
N VAL A 218 3.43 13.90 -20.07
CA VAL A 218 4.25 13.16 -19.09
C VAL A 218 5.51 12.67 -19.79
N TYR A 219 6.67 13.04 -19.27
CA TYR A 219 7.98 12.69 -19.79
C TYR A 219 8.65 11.71 -18.84
N ILE A 220 9.23 10.65 -19.39
CA ILE A 220 9.96 9.64 -18.62
C ILE A 220 11.32 9.39 -19.25
N SER A 221 12.31 9.12 -18.42
CA SER A 221 13.67 8.75 -18.83
C SER A 221 14.03 7.38 -18.30
N GLY A 222 14.92 6.67 -18.98
CA GLY A 222 15.39 5.36 -18.56
C GLY A 222 16.52 4.83 -19.42
N TYR A 223 16.80 3.53 -19.29
CA TYR A 223 17.81 2.83 -20.07
C TYR A 223 17.42 1.39 -20.37
N THR A 224 18.01 0.82 -21.41
CA THR A 224 17.91 -0.60 -21.76
C THR A 224 19.21 -1.29 -21.37
N TRP A 225 19.14 -2.45 -20.72
CA TRP A 225 20.29 -3.30 -20.46
C TRP A 225 20.73 -4.00 -21.75
N GLY A 226 21.93 -3.70 -22.23
CA GLY A 226 22.53 -4.46 -23.33
C GLY A 226 23.06 -5.82 -22.88
N GLU A 227 23.26 -6.71 -23.86
CA GLU A 227 24.02 -7.95 -23.68
C GLU A 227 25.42 -7.65 -23.10
N TYR A 228 25.93 -8.56 -22.28
CA TYR A 228 27.27 -8.44 -21.73
C TYR A 228 28.31 -8.48 -22.87
N ASP A 229 28.90 -7.34 -23.19
CA ASP A 229 29.91 -7.24 -24.25
C ASP A 229 31.22 -7.84 -23.71
N LEU A 230 31.50 -9.09 -24.13
CA LEU A 230 32.72 -9.84 -23.77
C LEU A 230 34.02 -9.11 -24.14
N TYR A 231 33.99 -8.19 -25.11
CA TYR A 231 35.15 -7.39 -25.51
C TYR A 231 35.34 -6.18 -24.59
N ARG A 232 34.24 -5.57 -24.11
CA ARG A 232 34.24 -4.42 -23.19
C ARG A 232 34.23 -4.81 -21.71
N GLN A 233 33.99 -6.09 -21.38
CA GLN A 233 33.77 -6.58 -20.01
C GLN A 233 32.71 -5.77 -19.24
N SER A 234 31.71 -5.25 -19.94
CA SER A 234 30.65 -4.39 -19.41
C SER A 234 29.37 -4.62 -20.20
N ARG A 235 28.21 -4.50 -19.55
CA ARG A 235 26.95 -4.28 -20.25
C ARG A 235 26.97 -2.86 -20.83
N VAL A 236 26.54 -2.69 -22.07
CA VAL A 236 26.41 -1.37 -22.71
C VAL A 236 24.93 -1.01 -22.60
N GLY A 237 24.59 -0.02 -21.77
CA GLY A 237 23.21 0.43 -21.65
C GLY A 237 22.84 1.33 -22.83
N ASP A 238 21.58 1.36 -23.25
CA ASP A 238 21.08 2.35 -24.21
C ASP A 238 20.10 3.30 -23.52
N ALA A 239 20.47 4.58 -23.39
CA ALA A 239 19.63 5.60 -22.78
C ALA A 239 18.40 5.89 -23.65
N TRP A 240 17.23 6.07 -23.04
CA TRP A 240 15.99 6.42 -23.74
C TRP A 240 15.13 7.44 -22.99
N VAL A 241 14.23 8.08 -23.74
CA VAL A 241 13.18 8.97 -23.23
C VAL A 241 11.86 8.74 -23.95
N ALA A 242 10.75 8.92 -23.25
CA ALA A 242 9.41 8.82 -23.84
C ALA A 242 8.51 9.98 -23.39
N LYS A 243 7.47 10.24 -24.20
CA LYS A 243 6.40 11.18 -23.89
C LYS A 243 5.05 10.53 -24.02
N TYR A 244 4.19 10.76 -23.03
CA TYR A 244 2.79 10.37 -22.98
C TYR A 244 1.91 11.64 -22.91
N ASP A 245 0.67 11.54 -23.37
CA ASP A 245 -0.34 12.58 -23.13
C ASP A 245 -1.01 12.41 -21.75
N SER A 246 -1.87 13.36 -21.38
CA SER A 246 -2.57 13.32 -20.08
C SER A 246 -3.48 12.10 -19.90
N LEU A 247 -3.79 11.40 -20.99
CA LEU A 247 -4.66 10.22 -21.02
C LEU A 247 -3.87 8.90 -21.02
N GLY A 248 -2.53 8.94 -20.94
CA GLY A 248 -1.69 7.76 -20.93
C GLY A 248 -1.36 7.19 -22.32
N ASN A 249 -1.64 7.93 -23.41
CA ASN A 249 -1.26 7.44 -24.73
C ASN A 249 0.17 7.87 -25.07
N ALA A 250 1.01 6.87 -25.42
CA ALA A 250 2.35 7.12 -25.91
C ALA A 250 2.33 8.01 -27.16
N GLN A 251 3.05 9.13 -27.09
CA GLN A 251 3.23 10.05 -28.22
C GLN A 251 4.49 9.66 -29.01
N TRP A 252 5.58 9.34 -28.30
CA TRP A 252 6.83 8.84 -28.88
C TRP A 252 7.74 8.24 -27.81
N VAL A 253 8.64 7.35 -28.24
CA VAL A 253 9.78 6.82 -27.46
C VAL A 253 11.04 7.03 -28.31
N LYS A 254 12.15 7.48 -27.72
CA LYS A 254 13.40 7.77 -28.42
C LYS A 254 14.61 7.27 -27.64
N GLN A 255 15.48 6.54 -28.33
CA GLN A 255 16.83 6.25 -27.84
C GLN A 255 17.75 7.47 -28.03
N LEU A 256 18.62 7.69 -27.04
CA LEU A 256 19.59 8.78 -26.98
C LEU A 256 21.03 8.32 -27.26
N GLY A 257 21.27 6.99 -27.27
CA GLY A 257 22.54 6.31 -27.54
C GLY A 257 23.11 5.59 -26.31
N ASP A 258 24.31 5.01 -26.46
CA ASP A 258 25.01 4.25 -25.41
C ASP A 258 25.16 5.10 -24.11
N GLY A 259 24.64 4.60 -23.00
CA GLY A 259 24.68 5.22 -21.68
C GLY A 259 23.39 5.05 -20.88
N PHE A 260 23.20 5.93 -19.89
CA PHE A 260 22.05 5.91 -18.98
C PHE A 260 21.42 7.30 -18.90
N ALA A 261 20.09 7.38 -18.96
CA ALA A 261 19.34 8.59 -18.64
C ALA A 261 18.81 8.47 -17.20
N ASN A 262 19.32 9.31 -16.30
CA ASN A 262 19.13 9.18 -14.86
C ASN A 262 17.99 10.07 -14.31
N GLY A 263 17.75 11.24 -14.90
CA GLY A 263 16.70 12.15 -14.45
C GLY A 263 16.11 12.97 -15.59
N VAL A 264 14.88 13.46 -15.38
CA VAL A 264 14.13 14.26 -16.35
C VAL A 264 13.42 15.43 -15.67
N ALA A 265 13.44 16.60 -16.31
CA ALA A 265 12.71 17.79 -15.84
C ALA A 265 12.16 18.60 -17.00
N THR A 266 11.16 19.45 -16.73
CA THR A 266 10.54 20.30 -17.76
C THR A 266 10.60 21.77 -17.40
N ASP A 267 10.66 22.65 -18.42
CA ASP A 267 10.45 24.09 -18.24
C ASP A 267 9.05 24.54 -18.65
N SER A 268 8.71 25.78 -18.25
CA SER A 268 7.42 26.40 -18.56
C SER A 268 7.18 26.66 -20.05
N ASN A 269 8.22 26.57 -20.90
CA ASN A 269 8.11 26.72 -22.35
C ASN A 269 7.84 25.38 -23.05
N GLY A 270 7.68 24.28 -22.30
CA GLY A 270 7.42 22.94 -22.83
C GLY A 270 8.68 22.23 -23.35
N ASN A 271 9.88 22.68 -22.96
CA ASN A 271 11.10 21.91 -23.19
C ASN A 271 11.30 20.92 -22.04
N PHE A 272 12.01 19.84 -22.32
CA PHE A 272 12.45 18.91 -21.29
C PHE A 272 13.97 18.73 -21.31
N TYR A 273 14.51 18.28 -20.19
CA TYR A 273 15.92 18.16 -19.92
C TYR A 273 16.20 16.76 -19.38
N VAL A 274 17.33 16.20 -19.74
CA VAL A 274 17.73 14.84 -19.35
C VAL A 274 19.15 14.90 -18.80
N SER A 275 19.34 14.41 -17.57
CA SER A 275 20.65 14.11 -16.99
C SER A 275 21.00 12.64 -17.22
N GLY A 276 22.29 12.32 -17.18
CA GLY A 276 22.73 10.94 -17.34
C GLY A 276 24.23 10.79 -17.47
N GLN A 277 24.62 9.70 -18.12
CA GLN A 277 26.00 9.42 -18.51
C GLN A 277 26.07 8.76 -19.88
N THR A 278 27.20 8.92 -20.58
CA THR A 278 27.49 8.22 -21.85
C THR A 278 28.61 7.21 -21.66
N ASP A 279 28.51 6.05 -22.31
CA ASP A 279 29.57 5.04 -22.29
C ASP A 279 30.71 5.39 -23.26
N VAL A 280 31.94 5.46 -22.76
CA VAL A 280 33.16 5.73 -23.53
C VAL A 280 34.13 4.57 -23.40
N PHE A 281 34.26 3.80 -24.47
CA PHE A 281 35.24 2.70 -24.51
C PHE A 281 36.66 3.20 -24.80
N GLN A 282 37.59 3.03 -23.85
CA GLN A 282 39.01 3.32 -24.05
C GLN A 282 39.78 2.07 -24.55
N SER A 283 40.01 2.01 -25.86
CA SER A 283 40.69 0.87 -26.50
C SER A 283 42.14 0.64 -26.07
N SER A 284 42.81 1.63 -25.47
CA SER A 284 44.21 1.51 -25.01
C SER A 284 44.36 0.89 -23.63
N THR A 285 43.31 0.94 -22.81
CA THR A 285 43.28 0.43 -21.44
C THR A 285 42.31 -0.73 -21.24
N ASN A 286 41.44 -0.99 -22.23
CA ASN A 286 40.37 -2.00 -22.17
C ASN A 286 39.41 -1.75 -20.99
N ILE A 287 39.09 -0.48 -20.75
CA ILE A 287 38.20 0.01 -19.69
C ILE A 287 37.10 0.84 -20.37
N THR A 288 35.84 0.60 -19.98
CA THR A 288 34.72 1.51 -20.26
C THR A 288 34.71 2.57 -19.17
N LEU A 289 34.70 3.84 -19.56
CA LEU A 289 34.52 4.98 -18.66
C LEU A 289 33.17 5.62 -18.97
N SER A 290 32.57 6.29 -17.99
CA SER A 290 31.40 7.13 -18.24
C SER A 290 31.74 8.63 -18.20
N ASP A 291 31.15 9.39 -19.13
CA ASP A 291 31.16 10.86 -19.11
C ASP A 291 29.76 11.38 -18.74
N ALA A 292 29.68 12.38 -17.86
CA ALA A 292 28.41 12.95 -17.42
C ALA A 292 27.71 13.72 -18.57
N LEU A 293 26.39 13.55 -18.70
CA LEU A 293 25.57 14.06 -19.79
C LEU A 293 24.41 14.93 -19.28
N LEU A 294 24.24 16.11 -19.88
CA LEU A 294 23.06 16.95 -19.71
C LEU A 294 22.58 17.43 -21.07
N ALA A 295 21.32 17.16 -21.43
CA ALA A 295 20.75 17.56 -22.72
C ALA A 295 19.40 18.24 -22.57
N LYS A 296 19.08 19.15 -23.49
CA LYS A 296 17.79 19.82 -23.61
C LYS A 296 17.12 19.45 -24.92
N TYR A 297 15.82 19.21 -24.86
CA TYR A 297 14.98 18.84 -25.99
C TYR A 297 13.73 19.71 -26.06
N ASP A 298 13.16 19.87 -27.26
CA ASP A 298 11.80 20.43 -27.42
C ASP A 298 10.72 19.38 -27.11
N SER A 299 9.45 19.78 -27.06
CA SER A 299 8.31 18.88 -26.76
C SER A 299 8.08 17.75 -27.77
N ASN A 300 8.74 17.79 -28.94
CA ASN A 300 8.73 16.73 -29.94
C ASN A 300 9.95 15.80 -29.82
N GLY A 301 10.79 16.01 -28.80
CA GLY A 301 12.01 15.26 -28.54
C GLY A 301 13.15 15.59 -29.49
N ASN A 302 13.18 16.77 -30.11
CA ASN A 302 14.34 17.20 -30.89
C ASN A 302 15.38 17.83 -29.96
N GLU A 303 16.64 17.38 -30.04
CA GLU A 303 17.73 17.95 -29.25
C GLU A 303 17.97 19.42 -29.63
N LEU A 304 17.97 20.29 -28.62
CA LEU A 304 18.27 21.71 -28.74
C LEU A 304 19.73 22.00 -28.40
N TRP A 305 20.25 21.38 -27.34
CA TRP A 305 21.66 21.41 -26.98
C TRP A 305 22.02 20.24 -26.07
N ARG A 306 23.31 19.92 -26.00
CA ARG A 306 23.91 18.88 -25.16
C ARG A 306 25.21 19.38 -24.54
N GLN A 307 25.44 19.03 -23.28
CA GLN A 307 26.69 19.18 -22.55
C GLN A 307 27.18 17.80 -22.13
N VAL A 308 28.44 17.50 -22.48
CA VAL A 308 29.13 16.27 -22.07
C VAL A 308 30.38 16.68 -21.32
N TRP A 309 30.58 16.13 -20.13
CA TRP A 309 31.76 16.42 -19.33
C TRP A 309 32.88 15.41 -19.60
N GLU A 310 33.55 15.59 -20.74
CA GLU A 310 34.58 14.67 -21.24
C GLU A 310 35.86 14.65 -20.38
N GLY A 311 36.44 13.46 -20.23
CA GLY A 311 37.82 13.28 -19.76
C GLY A 311 37.99 13.17 -18.25
N VAL A 312 36.88 12.99 -17.55
CA VAL A 312 36.81 12.64 -16.13
C VAL A 312 36.42 11.16 -16.06
N ARG A 313 37.10 10.36 -15.23
CA ARG A 313 36.77 8.93 -15.14
C ARG A 313 35.50 8.73 -14.30
N ASP A 314 34.63 7.86 -14.81
CA ASP A 314 33.41 7.37 -14.14
C ASP A 314 32.57 8.51 -13.57
N ALA A 315 32.15 9.42 -14.45
CA ALA A 315 31.36 10.59 -14.12
C ALA A 315 29.91 10.44 -14.60
N ALA A 316 28.97 10.81 -13.74
CA ALA A 316 27.54 10.81 -14.06
C ALA A 316 26.86 12.06 -13.53
N PHE A 317 25.91 12.59 -14.30
CA PHE A 317 24.87 13.45 -13.75
C PHE A 317 23.69 12.57 -13.35
N THR A 318 23.27 12.68 -12.09
CA THR A 318 22.29 11.75 -11.50
C THR A 318 20.88 12.31 -11.57
N ASP A 319 20.71 13.63 -11.54
CA ASP A 319 19.39 14.26 -11.58
C ASP A 319 19.46 15.68 -12.17
N VAL A 320 18.30 16.25 -12.54
CA VAL A 320 18.15 17.56 -13.18
C VAL A 320 16.94 18.34 -12.65
N ALA A 321 17.14 19.62 -12.35
CA ALA A 321 16.07 20.54 -11.97
C ALA A 321 16.13 21.83 -12.79
N VAL A 322 14.99 22.51 -12.95
CA VAL A 322 14.89 23.75 -13.74
C VAL A 322 14.14 24.82 -12.96
N ASP A 323 14.72 26.02 -12.87
CA ASP A 323 14.05 27.14 -12.21
C ASP A 323 13.04 27.86 -13.13
N SER A 324 12.24 28.75 -12.54
CA SER A 324 11.26 29.56 -13.28
C SER A 324 11.87 30.48 -14.35
N ALA A 325 13.17 30.75 -14.29
CA ALA A 325 13.89 31.51 -15.31
C ALA A 325 14.47 30.62 -16.44
N GLY A 326 14.32 29.29 -16.31
CA GLY A 326 14.83 28.29 -17.24
C GLY A 326 16.31 27.97 -17.06
N ASN A 327 16.94 28.37 -15.94
CA ASN A 327 18.28 27.87 -15.61
C ASN A 327 18.18 26.41 -15.18
N VAL A 328 19.17 25.62 -15.59
CA VAL A 328 19.20 24.18 -15.38
C VAL A 328 20.23 23.87 -14.30
N PHE A 329 19.89 22.97 -13.40
CA PHE A 329 20.73 22.51 -12.30
C PHE A 329 20.86 21.01 -12.39
N THR A 330 22.02 20.47 -12.04
CA THR A 330 22.26 19.02 -12.03
C THR A 330 23.16 18.63 -10.88
N SER A 331 22.85 17.50 -10.25
CA SER A 331 23.69 16.78 -9.29
C SER A 331 24.50 15.69 -10.00
N GLY A 332 25.57 15.23 -9.37
CA GLY A 332 26.32 14.10 -9.88
C GLY A 332 27.54 13.77 -9.06
N TYR A 333 28.38 12.90 -9.62
CA TYR A 333 29.63 12.45 -9.02
C TYR A 333 30.69 12.14 -10.08
N ASN A 334 31.95 12.03 -9.67
CA ASN A 334 33.02 11.49 -10.50
C ASN A 334 34.04 10.67 -9.69
N GLN A 335 34.77 9.74 -10.33
CA GLN A 335 35.80 8.92 -9.68
C GLN A 335 37.21 9.23 -10.20
N ASP A 336 37.87 10.22 -9.58
CA ASP A 336 39.27 10.54 -9.88
C ASP A 336 40.23 9.84 -8.90
N PHE A 337 40.91 8.78 -9.35
CA PHE A 337 42.04 8.15 -8.62
C PHE A 337 41.71 7.65 -7.20
N GLY A 338 40.50 7.10 -7.02
CA GLY A 338 40.06 6.53 -5.74
C GLY A 338 39.46 7.54 -4.76
N VAL A 339 39.17 8.75 -5.22
CA VAL A 339 38.38 9.75 -4.50
C VAL A 339 37.14 10.05 -5.34
N GLU A 340 35.98 9.69 -4.82
CA GLU A 340 34.69 10.11 -5.36
C GLU A 340 34.49 11.60 -5.02
N ARG A 341 34.07 12.43 -5.99
CA ARG A 341 33.67 13.82 -5.71
C ARG A 341 32.24 14.06 -6.16
N SER A 342 31.37 14.40 -5.21
CA SER A 342 30.06 14.95 -5.52
C SER A 342 30.19 16.28 -6.25
N MET A 343 29.24 16.58 -7.14
CA MET A 343 29.19 17.86 -7.83
C MET A 343 27.77 18.37 -7.96
N VAL A 344 27.66 19.69 -7.97
CA VAL A 344 26.45 20.40 -8.40
C VAL A 344 26.83 21.44 -9.43
N ALA A 345 26.07 21.53 -10.52
CA ALA A 345 26.33 22.45 -11.62
C ALA A 345 25.08 23.25 -12.00
N LYS A 346 25.31 24.44 -12.55
CA LYS A 346 24.27 25.32 -13.09
C LYS A 346 24.60 25.73 -14.51
N TYR A 347 23.60 25.68 -15.37
CA TYR A 347 23.64 26.07 -16.77
C TYR A 347 22.56 27.12 -17.05
N ASP A 348 22.83 28.00 -18.01
CA ASP A 348 21.80 28.91 -18.53
C ASP A 348 20.87 28.22 -19.54
N THR A 349 19.84 28.93 -19.97
CA THR A 349 18.86 28.43 -20.97
C THR A 349 19.47 28.00 -22.32
N GLN A 350 20.70 28.45 -22.63
CA GLN A 350 21.45 28.11 -23.85
C GLN A 350 22.44 26.95 -23.64
N GLY A 351 22.51 26.39 -22.43
CA GLY A 351 23.42 25.31 -22.08
C GLY A 351 24.84 25.77 -21.73
N ASN A 352 25.08 27.07 -21.52
CA ASN A 352 26.39 27.51 -21.04
C ASN A 352 26.51 27.24 -19.54
N GLN A 353 27.58 26.55 -19.13
CA GLN A 353 27.88 26.34 -17.71
C GLN A 353 28.18 27.67 -17.03
N LEU A 354 27.36 28.05 -16.06
CA LEU A 354 27.55 29.24 -15.23
C LEU A 354 28.51 28.96 -14.08
N TRP A 355 28.34 27.82 -13.42
CA TRP A 355 29.27 27.32 -12.41
C TRP A 355 29.13 25.80 -12.24
N LEU A 356 30.19 25.18 -11.74
CA LEU A 356 30.23 23.80 -11.28
C LEU A 356 31.01 23.80 -9.97
N LYS A 357 30.43 23.16 -8.95
CA LYS A 357 30.97 23.12 -7.59
C LYS A 357 31.26 21.66 -7.25
N PRO A 358 32.52 21.23 -7.35
CA PRO A 358 32.90 19.97 -6.75
C PRO A 358 32.86 20.15 -5.23
N VAL A 359 32.33 19.16 -4.54
CA VAL A 359 32.38 19.07 -3.09
C VAL A 359 33.50 18.09 -2.76
N GLU A 360 34.54 18.58 -2.09
CA GLU A 360 35.65 17.72 -1.66
C GLU A 360 35.26 17.01 -0.36
N GLY A 361 35.27 15.69 -0.35
CA GLY A 361 35.09 14.92 0.87
C GLY A 361 35.70 13.52 0.82
N ALA A 362 35.21 12.62 1.66
CA ALA A 362 35.80 11.32 1.94
C ALA A 362 35.45 10.26 0.88
N TYR A 363 35.87 9.01 1.11
CA TYR A 363 35.54 7.88 0.24
C TYR A 363 34.01 7.70 0.16
N ARG A 364 33.45 7.53 -1.06
CA ARG A 364 32.02 7.31 -1.37
C ARG A 364 31.04 8.49 -1.38
N ASP A 365 31.53 9.73 -1.54
CA ASP A 365 30.65 10.90 -1.62
C ASP A 365 29.95 11.01 -2.99
N MET A 366 28.61 11.06 -2.97
CA MET A 366 27.79 11.21 -4.18
C MET A 366 26.60 12.13 -3.91
N PHE A 367 26.30 13.06 -4.82
CA PHE A 367 24.97 13.65 -4.89
C PHE A 367 24.13 12.84 -5.87
N LEU A 368 22.92 12.48 -5.45
CA LEU A 368 21.96 11.66 -6.18
C LEU A 368 20.83 12.52 -6.75
N ALA A 369 20.33 13.51 -6.00
CA ALA A 369 19.20 14.34 -6.43
C ALA A 369 19.45 15.85 -6.33
N VAL A 370 18.68 16.64 -7.07
CA VAL A 370 18.78 18.10 -7.13
C VAL A 370 17.40 18.77 -7.16
N ALA A 371 17.23 19.83 -6.36
CA ALA A 371 16.04 20.68 -6.40
C ALA A 371 16.40 22.16 -6.42
N VAL A 372 15.46 23.00 -6.82
CA VAL A 372 15.63 24.46 -6.82
C VAL A 372 14.46 25.15 -6.13
N ASP A 373 14.77 26.01 -5.17
CA ASP A 373 13.75 26.77 -4.46
C ASP A 373 13.27 28.00 -5.26
N ASN A 374 12.19 28.64 -4.81
CA ASN A 374 11.63 29.83 -5.44
C ASN A 374 12.58 31.04 -5.50
N ALA A 375 13.65 31.05 -4.70
CA ALA A 375 14.68 32.08 -4.74
C ALA A 375 15.83 31.74 -5.72
N GLY A 376 15.79 30.57 -6.36
CA GLY A 376 16.81 30.08 -7.29
C GLY A 376 18.03 29.47 -6.58
N ASN A 377 17.92 29.16 -5.29
CA ASN A 377 18.95 28.41 -4.57
C ASN A 377 18.83 26.92 -4.91
N VAL A 378 19.95 26.25 -5.07
CA VAL A 378 19.99 24.83 -5.40
C VAL A 378 20.18 23.99 -4.14
N LEU A 379 19.49 22.87 -4.09
CA LEU A 379 19.60 21.84 -3.07
C LEU A 379 20.16 20.60 -3.76
N ALA A 380 21.13 19.95 -3.14
CA ALA A 380 21.65 18.67 -3.60
C ALA A 380 21.65 17.69 -2.43
N SER A 381 21.09 16.50 -2.64
CA SER A 381 21.08 15.43 -1.64
C SER A 381 21.79 14.18 -2.14
N GLY A 382 22.22 13.31 -1.24
CA GLY A 382 22.94 12.09 -1.58
C GLY A 382 23.50 11.37 -0.36
N ARG A 383 24.72 10.84 -0.49
CA ARG A 383 25.45 10.19 0.61
C ARG A 383 26.86 10.73 0.79
N THR A 384 27.38 10.64 2.01
CA THR A 384 28.75 11.04 2.33
C THR A 384 29.39 10.19 3.42
N GLY A 385 30.68 9.87 3.28
CA GLY A 385 31.47 9.16 4.31
C GLY A 385 32.10 10.06 5.38
N ALA A 386 32.09 11.39 5.16
CA ALA A 386 32.37 12.48 6.10
C ALA A 386 32.63 13.76 5.29
N LEU A 387 31.72 14.73 5.35
CA LEU A 387 31.92 16.05 4.75
C LEU A 387 32.26 17.09 5.83
N ASP A 388 33.35 17.84 5.64
CA ASP A 388 33.63 19.11 6.36
C ASP A 388 33.41 19.10 7.90
N GLY A 389 33.80 18.02 8.58
CA GLY A 389 33.72 17.93 10.05
C GLY A 389 32.34 17.61 10.61
N VAL A 390 31.40 17.20 9.76
CA VAL A 390 30.18 16.51 10.17
C VAL A 390 30.55 15.03 10.40
N GLY A 391 30.33 14.53 11.62
CA GLY A 391 30.68 13.15 11.97
C GLY A 391 29.68 12.17 11.39
N SER A 392 30.18 11.02 10.93
CA SER A 392 29.37 9.90 10.42
C SER A 392 29.27 8.81 11.49
N PRO A 393 28.08 8.42 11.96
CA PRO A 393 27.92 7.28 12.84
C PRO A 393 28.07 5.93 12.08
N GLY A 394 27.88 5.91 10.75
CA GLY A 394 28.13 4.77 9.85
C GLY A 394 29.30 4.94 8.86
N PHE A 395 29.43 4.05 7.85
CA PHE A 395 30.46 4.20 6.79
C PHE A 395 30.13 5.31 5.79
N TYR A 396 28.84 5.55 5.54
CA TYR A 396 28.33 6.73 4.84
C TYR A 396 26.90 7.04 5.30
N ASP A 397 26.56 8.33 5.31
CA ASP A 397 25.31 8.88 5.79
C ASP A 397 24.58 9.68 4.70
N GLY A 398 23.27 9.84 4.86
CA GLY A 398 22.48 10.79 4.06
C GLY A 398 22.95 12.24 4.25
N ILE A 399 22.93 13.01 3.16
CA ILE A 399 23.33 14.43 3.16
C ILE A 399 22.36 15.28 2.35
N VAL A 400 22.14 16.51 2.80
CA VAL A 400 21.54 17.58 1.99
C VAL A 400 22.35 18.88 2.15
N ALA A 401 22.70 19.50 1.02
CA ALA A 401 23.44 20.74 0.95
C ALA A 401 22.65 21.80 0.16
N LYS A 402 22.68 23.05 0.63
CA LYS A 402 22.03 24.19 -0.03
C LYS A 402 23.06 25.21 -0.49
N TYR A 403 22.92 25.68 -1.72
CA TYR A 403 23.80 26.68 -2.33
C TYR A 403 23.00 27.87 -2.86
N ASP A 404 23.57 29.06 -2.76
CA ASP A 404 22.97 30.26 -3.35
C ASP A 404 23.03 30.25 -4.90
N THR A 405 22.38 31.23 -5.53
CA THR A 405 22.35 31.38 -6.99
C THR A 405 23.74 31.51 -7.65
N GLN A 406 24.78 31.84 -6.89
CA GLN A 406 26.19 31.95 -7.32
C GLN A 406 27.01 30.68 -7.01
N GLY A 407 26.39 29.66 -6.42
CA GLY A 407 27.01 28.39 -6.03
C GLY A 407 27.89 28.50 -4.78
N ASN A 408 27.62 29.45 -3.88
CA ASN A 408 28.23 29.43 -2.54
C ASN A 408 27.38 28.57 -1.62
N GLN A 409 28.00 27.65 -0.89
CA GLN A 409 27.31 26.81 0.09
C GLN A 409 26.76 27.69 1.23
N LEU A 410 25.46 27.58 1.47
CA LEU A 410 24.77 28.25 2.56
C LEU A 410 24.81 27.40 3.83
N TRP A 411 24.48 26.11 3.70
CA TRP A 411 24.55 25.14 4.78
C TRP A 411 24.58 23.70 4.24
N VAL A 412 24.97 22.77 5.10
CA VAL A 412 24.94 21.31 4.88
C VAL A 412 24.38 20.63 6.11
N LYS A 413 23.62 19.55 5.93
CA LYS A 413 23.07 18.69 6.97
C LYS A 413 23.37 17.25 6.62
N SER A 414 23.86 16.47 7.59
CA SER A 414 23.88 15.02 7.48
C SER A 414 22.76 14.43 8.32
N TRP A 415 22.40 13.21 7.96
CA TRP A 415 21.45 12.38 8.66
C TRP A 415 21.92 10.93 8.51
N GLY A 416 22.00 10.19 9.62
CA GLY A 416 22.44 8.80 9.58
C GLY A 416 22.29 8.09 10.92
N THR A 417 22.23 6.78 10.84
CA THR A 417 22.19 5.81 11.91
C THR A 417 23.60 5.24 12.11
N THR A 418 23.76 4.15 12.86
CA THR A 418 25.03 3.41 12.90
C THR A 418 25.30 2.59 11.63
N GLY A 419 24.28 2.43 10.78
CA GLY A 419 24.34 1.72 9.52
C GLY A 419 24.79 2.60 8.35
N ASN A 420 24.63 2.08 7.15
CA ASN A 420 24.84 2.83 5.91
C ASN A 420 23.55 3.52 5.47
N ASP A 421 23.53 4.85 5.46
CA ASP A 421 22.34 5.63 5.11
C ASP A 421 22.58 6.47 3.85
N SER A 422 21.53 6.75 3.09
CA SER A 422 21.63 7.59 1.90
C SER A 422 20.38 8.44 1.75
N SER A 423 20.52 9.69 1.30
CA SER A 423 19.41 10.47 0.76
C SER A 423 19.27 10.16 -0.72
N THR A 424 18.10 9.71 -1.15
CA THR A 424 17.81 9.35 -2.55
C THR A 424 17.24 10.52 -3.32
N ASP A 425 16.47 11.41 -2.66
CA ASP A 425 15.75 12.47 -3.35
C ASP A 425 15.55 13.75 -2.47
N VAL A 426 15.26 14.89 -3.11
CA VAL A 426 15.02 16.18 -2.45
C VAL A 426 13.98 17.04 -3.17
N ALA A 427 13.07 17.66 -2.43
CA ALA A 427 12.02 18.53 -2.97
C ALA A 427 11.82 19.81 -2.14
N THR A 428 11.12 20.80 -2.70
CA THR A 428 10.77 22.06 -2.02
C THR A 428 9.33 22.48 -2.22
N ASP A 429 8.74 23.09 -1.20
CA ASP A 429 7.43 23.75 -1.31
C ASP A 429 7.54 25.25 -1.67
N SER A 430 6.39 25.90 -1.88
CA SER A 430 6.35 27.32 -2.22
C SER A 430 6.85 28.26 -1.10
N ALA A 431 6.85 27.79 0.15
CA ALA A 431 7.41 28.50 1.30
C ALA A 431 8.93 28.36 1.39
N GLY A 432 9.53 27.46 0.61
CA GLY A 432 10.96 27.19 0.58
C GLY A 432 11.42 26.20 1.66
N ASN A 433 10.49 25.47 2.29
CA ASN A 433 10.86 24.32 3.12
C ASN A 433 11.44 23.23 2.21
N ILE A 434 12.35 22.45 2.79
CA ILE A 434 13.10 21.39 2.12
C ILE A 434 12.64 20.06 2.66
N TYR A 435 12.37 19.12 1.78
CA TYR A 435 11.98 17.76 2.11
C TYR A 435 13.01 16.81 1.50
N VAL A 436 13.50 15.87 2.30
CA VAL A 436 14.53 14.92 1.89
C VAL A 436 14.06 13.54 2.28
N THR A 437 14.23 12.57 1.39
CA THR A 437 13.98 11.16 1.69
C THR A 437 15.17 10.30 1.30
N GLY A 438 15.16 9.06 1.73
CA GLY A 438 16.27 8.15 1.60
C GLY A 438 16.00 6.80 2.25
N TYR A 439 17.04 5.98 2.34
CA TYR A 439 17.03 4.73 3.07
C TYR A 439 18.05 4.75 4.21
N ALA A 440 17.80 3.93 5.23
CA ALA A 440 18.60 3.78 6.44
C ALA A 440 18.83 2.30 6.75
N ASN A 441 20.07 1.90 7.00
CA ASN A 441 20.44 0.50 7.30
C ASN A 441 20.58 0.29 8.82
N ALA A 442 19.63 0.81 9.60
CA ALA A 442 19.42 0.54 11.02
C ALA A 442 18.24 1.37 11.54
N ALA A 443 17.69 0.98 12.68
CA ALA A 443 16.61 1.71 13.31
C ALA A 443 17.02 3.02 14.00
N LEU A 444 16.08 3.98 14.01
CA LEU A 444 16.05 5.14 14.90
C LEU A 444 15.35 4.85 16.26
N GLY A 445 14.92 3.61 16.53
CA GLY A 445 14.02 3.25 17.65
C GLY A 445 13.50 1.80 17.66
N GLU A 446 12.34 1.55 18.30
CA GLU A 446 11.82 0.25 18.79
C GLU A 446 11.54 -0.87 17.77
N LEU A 447 11.87 -0.73 16.50
CA LEU A 447 11.81 -1.80 15.51
C LEU A 447 13.01 -1.60 14.59
N GLY A 448 13.96 -2.52 14.64
CA GLY A 448 15.18 -2.43 13.85
C GLY A 448 15.66 -3.79 13.43
N ASP A 449 15.35 -4.14 12.19
CA ASP A 449 16.01 -5.18 11.43
C ASP A 449 17.33 -4.64 10.81
N ILE A 450 18.11 -5.51 10.16
CA ILE A 450 19.30 -5.20 9.37
C ILE A 450 18.99 -4.67 7.96
N ASP A 451 17.71 -4.61 7.61
CA ASP A 451 17.20 -4.21 6.30
C ASP A 451 17.19 -2.68 6.10
N LEU A 452 17.02 -2.25 4.85
CA LEU A 452 16.94 -0.83 4.48
C LEU A 452 15.53 -0.27 4.72
N ASP A 453 15.36 0.60 5.72
CA ASP A 453 14.10 1.32 5.92
C ASP A 453 14.10 2.69 5.23
N ILE A 454 12.93 3.17 4.83
CA ILE A 454 12.77 4.54 4.33
C ILE A 454 12.83 5.53 5.50
N TRP A 455 13.46 6.68 5.24
CA TRP A 455 13.30 7.86 6.09
C TRP A 455 12.90 9.09 5.28
N VAL A 456 12.19 10.00 5.93
CA VAL A 456 11.80 11.30 5.37
C VAL A 456 11.97 12.39 6.41
N ALA A 457 12.52 13.53 6.02
CA ALA A 457 12.71 14.68 6.90
C ALA A 457 12.32 16.00 6.23
N LYS A 458 11.78 16.91 7.04
CA LYS A 458 11.47 18.28 6.65
C LYS A 458 12.39 19.27 7.35
N TYR A 459 12.92 20.22 6.60
CA TYR A 459 13.73 21.32 7.08
C TYR A 459 13.12 22.68 6.69
N ASP A 460 13.30 23.68 7.54
CA ASP A 460 13.01 25.07 7.17
C ASP A 460 14.06 25.62 6.17
N THR A 461 13.83 26.83 5.66
CA THR A 461 14.74 27.50 4.70
C THR A 461 16.19 27.65 5.20
N ASN A 462 16.41 27.63 6.52
CA ASN A 462 17.70 27.80 7.18
C ASN A 462 18.37 26.45 7.53
N GLY A 463 17.74 25.32 7.21
CA GLY A 463 18.23 23.99 7.52
C GLY A 463 17.98 23.55 8.97
N THR A 464 16.97 24.13 9.65
CA THR A 464 16.48 23.60 10.93
C THR A 464 15.51 22.46 10.64
N GLN A 465 15.78 21.26 11.16
CA GLN A 465 14.85 20.14 11.03
C GLN A 465 13.57 20.45 11.81
N LEU A 466 12.43 20.30 11.13
CA LEU A 466 11.10 20.50 11.69
C LEU A 466 10.52 19.18 12.19
N TRP A 467 10.64 18.12 11.39
CA TRP A 467 10.25 16.75 11.74
C TRP A 467 11.01 15.74 10.88
N SER A 468 11.05 14.48 11.32
CA SER A 468 11.52 13.32 10.55
C SER A 468 10.69 12.08 10.88
N LYS A 469 10.61 11.13 9.95
CA LYS A 469 9.93 9.84 10.09
C LYS A 469 10.77 8.73 9.47
N GLN A 470 10.63 7.52 10.01
CA GLN A 470 11.12 6.28 9.43
C GLN A 470 9.88 5.39 9.21
N LEU A 471 9.87 4.67 8.09
CA LEU A 471 8.82 3.74 7.71
C LEU A 471 9.48 2.61 6.90
N GLY A 472 8.94 1.40 7.02
CA GLY A 472 9.46 0.23 6.32
C GLY A 472 8.61 -1.00 6.62
N ALA A 473 8.73 -2.01 5.76
CA ALA A 473 8.22 -3.34 5.93
C ALA A 473 9.36 -4.30 6.34
N ILE A 474 9.08 -5.59 6.42
CA ILE A 474 10.14 -6.60 6.58
C ILE A 474 10.82 -6.75 5.21
N GLY A 475 12.01 -6.17 5.06
CA GLY A 475 12.79 -6.19 3.82
C GLY A 475 13.34 -4.82 3.42
N ASP A 476 14.09 -4.79 2.30
CA ASP A 476 14.66 -3.55 1.77
C ASP A 476 13.59 -2.65 1.13
N ASP A 477 13.51 -1.42 1.64
CA ASP A 477 12.63 -0.36 1.18
C ASP A 477 13.40 0.88 0.72
N ASN A 478 12.84 1.57 -0.27
CA ASN A 478 13.36 2.86 -0.71
C ASN A 478 12.22 3.81 -1.09
N ALA A 479 12.56 5.10 -1.21
CA ALA A 479 11.61 6.13 -1.62
C ALA A 479 12.27 7.22 -2.49
N GLN A 480 11.45 7.88 -3.29
CA GLN A 480 11.66 9.18 -3.92
C GLN A 480 10.57 10.15 -3.40
N ILE A 481 10.75 11.45 -3.57
CA ILE A 481 9.89 12.48 -2.96
C ILE A 481 9.45 13.56 -3.93
N SER A 482 8.16 13.87 -3.91
CA SER A 482 7.61 15.07 -4.56
C SER A 482 6.79 15.88 -3.57
N VAL A 483 6.63 17.18 -3.82
CA VAL A 483 5.87 18.07 -2.94
C VAL A 483 4.96 18.94 -3.77
N ASP A 484 3.68 18.97 -3.43
CA ASP A 484 2.77 19.94 -4.04
C ASP A 484 3.10 21.32 -3.50
N SER A 485 3.62 22.16 -4.39
CA SER A 485 4.01 23.53 -4.09
C SER A 485 2.88 24.36 -3.45
N SER A 486 1.61 24.03 -3.67
CA SER A 486 0.44 24.78 -3.20
C SER A 486 -0.08 24.32 -1.83
N SER A 487 -0.32 23.02 -1.65
CA SER A 487 -0.81 22.45 -0.38
C SER A 487 0.31 22.19 0.64
N GLY A 488 1.53 21.96 0.16
CA GLY A 488 2.66 21.48 0.96
C GLY A 488 2.57 19.99 1.30
N ASN A 489 1.62 19.26 0.71
CA ASN A 489 1.55 17.81 0.86
C ASN A 489 2.80 17.15 0.27
N VAL A 490 3.27 16.13 0.96
CA VAL A 490 4.46 15.35 0.61
C VAL A 490 3.99 14.06 -0.02
N TYR A 491 4.54 13.72 -1.17
CA TYR A 491 4.27 12.49 -1.89
C TYR A 491 5.53 11.65 -1.86
N LEU A 492 5.41 10.40 -1.46
CA LEU A 492 6.48 9.42 -1.52
C LEU A 492 6.07 8.31 -2.49
N SER A 493 7.05 7.71 -3.14
CA SER A 493 6.88 6.51 -3.92
C SER A 493 8.20 5.78 -3.98
N GLY A 494 8.18 4.47 -4.09
CA GLY A 494 9.41 3.70 -4.20
C GLY A 494 9.15 2.23 -4.31
N THR A 495 10.12 1.45 -3.88
CA THR A 495 10.09 -0.01 -3.89
C THR A 495 10.08 -0.49 -2.45
N THR A 496 9.31 -1.54 -2.19
CA THR A 496 9.23 -2.17 -0.87
C THR A 496 9.29 -3.66 -1.02
N ARG A 497 10.02 -4.33 -0.14
CA ARG A 497 9.95 -5.77 0.04
C ARG A 497 9.09 -5.99 1.28
N GLY A 498 7.92 -6.61 1.10
CA GLY A 498 6.95 -6.81 2.18
C GLY A 498 5.79 -5.80 2.21
N ASN A 499 4.99 -5.88 3.29
CA ASN A 499 3.72 -5.17 3.41
C ASN A 499 3.88 -3.79 4.09
N LEU A 500 4.03 -2.73 3.31
CA LEU A 500 3.99 -1.33 3.75
C LEU A 500 2.55 -0.81 3.77
N GLU A 501 1.74 -1.37 4.70
CA GLU A 501 0.29 -1.12 4.85
C GLU A 501 -0.58 -1.51 3.62
N GLY A 502 0.00 -2.27 2.68
CA GLY A 502 -0.69 -2.91 1.55
C GLY A 502 -0.53 -4.43 1.57
N THR A 503 -0.78 -5.07 0.43
CA THR A 503 -0.50 -6.50 0.21
C THR A 503 0.60 -6.59 -0.84
N ASN A 504 1.75 -7.12 -0.43
CA ASN A 504 2.86 -7.46 -1.30
C ASN A 504 2.43 -8.60 -2.21
N ALA A 505 2.32 -8.31 -3.50
CA ALA A 505 1.90 -9.29 -4.49
C ALA A 505 3.08 -10.16 -4.95
N GLY A 506 4.31 -9.65 -4.93
CA GLY A 506 5.53 -10.33 -5.41
C GLY A 506 6.76 -10.20 -4.50
N GLY A 507 7.97 -10.32 -5.08
CA GLY A 507 9.23 -10.23 -4.33
C GLY A 507 9.58 -8.80 -3.88
N THR A 508 9.23 -7.81 -4.70
CA THR A 508 9.17 -6.39 -4.36
C THR A 508 7.97 -5.76 -5.04
N ASP A 509 7.35 -4.79 -4.39
CA ASP A 509 6.25 -4.02 -4.97
C ASP A 509 6.62 -2.54 -5.10
N ALA A 510 6.05 -1.88 -6.11
CA ALA A 510 6.03 -0.43 -6.11
C ALA A 510 5.01 0.05 -5.08
N TRP A 511 5.22 1.22 -4.50
CA TRP A 511 4.25 1.80 -3.56
C TRP A 511 4.24 3.30 -3.69
N ALA A 512 3.15 3.94 -3.26
CA ALA A 512 3.06 5.37 -3.17
C ALA A 512 2.30 5.79 -1.91
N ALA A 513 2.69 6.92 -1.32
CA ALA A 513 2.04 7.48 -0.15
C ALA A 513 1.93 9.00 -0.22
N ILE A 514 0.98 9.54 0.55
CA ILE A 514 0.76 10.98 0.73
C ILE A 514 0.82 11.29 2.21
N TYR A 515 1.54 12.34 2.55
CA TYR A 515 1.59 12.92 3.88
C TYR A 515 1.17 14.39 3.85
N ASP A 516 0.57 14.86 4.93
CA ASP A 516 0.33 16.29 5.12
C ASP A 516 1.66 17.05 5.40
N PRO A 517 1.66 18.39 5.40
CA PRO A 517 2.86 19.18 5.66
C PRO A 517 3.48 18.98 7.06
N ASN A 518 2.75 18.35 7.99
CA ASN A 518 3.19 18.02 9.35
C ASN A 518 3.74 16.58 9.45
N GLY A 519 3.68 15.82 8.35
CA GLY A 519 4.16 14.44 8.26
C GLY A 519 3.11 13.40 8.64
N ASN A 520 1.83 13.75 8.77
CA ASN A 520 0.78 12.76 9.04
C ASN A 520 0.42 12.03 7.75
N GLN A 521 0.35 10.69 7.78
CA GLN A 521 -0.01 9.91 6.61
C GLN A 521 -1.48 10.14 6.25
N LEU A 522 -1.74 10.45 4.99
CA LEU A 522 -3.06 10.66 4.42
C LEU A 522 -3.48 9.48 3.54
N TRP A 523 -2.55 8.80 2.89
CA TRP A 523 -2.85 7.70 1.99
C TRP A 523 -1.59 6.91 1.73
N ILE A 524 -1.74 5.61 1.51
CA ILE A 524 -0.71 4.72 1.01
C ILE A 524 -1.36 3.62 0.17
N GLU A 525 -0.70 3.24 -0.92
CA GLU A 525 -1.12 2.15 -1.79
C GLU A 525 0.13 1.44 -2.29
N GLN A 526 0.12 0.10 -2.22
CA GLN A 526 1.08 -0.75 -2.90
C GLN A 526 0.52 -1.16 -4.26
N LEU A 527 1.39 -1.14 -5.26
CA LEU A 527 1.16 -1.39 -6.67
C LEU A 527 2.12 -2.50 -7.11
N GLY A 528 1.60 -3.69 -7.37
CA GLY A 528 2.44 -4.82 -7.71
C GLY A 528 1.69 -5.94 -8.41
N THR A 529 2.46 -6.78 -9.07
CA THR A 529 2.08 -8.06 -9.64
C THR A 529 2.68 -9.17 -8.78
N ALA A 530 2.50 -10.43 -9.18
CA ALA A 530 3.19 -11.56 -8.56
C ALA A 530 4.72 -11.58 -8.81
N SER A 531 5.29 -10.52 -9.37
CA SER A 531 6.69 -10.43 -9.78
C SER A 531 7.30 -9.13 -9.25
N ASP A 532 8.62 -8.95 -9.38
CA ASP A 532 9.26 -7.73 -8.86
C ASP A 532 8.78 -6.49 -9.61
N ASP A 533 8.22 -5.56 -8.86
CA ASP A 533 7.76 -4.25 -9.28
C ASP A 533 8.49 -3.17 -8.48
N ALA A 534 8.88 -2.09 -9.15
CA ALA A 534 9.64 -1.01 -8.53
C ALA A 534 9.20 0.33 -9.08
N SER A 535 9.02 1.33 -8.20
CA SER A 535 8.94 2.74 -8.59
C SER A 535 10.32 3.39 -8.50
N SER A 536 10.65 4.20 -9.51
CA SER A 536 11.91 4.96 -9.56
C SER A 536 11.73 6.46 -9.78
N GLY A 537 10.50 6.94 -10.02
CA GLY A 537 10.22 8.35 -10.21
C GLY A 537 8.83 8.75 -9.74
N ILE A 538 8.74 9.96 -9.16
CA ILE A 538 7.49 10.55 -8.67
C ILE A 538 7.44 12.05 -8.98
N VAL A 539 6.28 12.54 -9.44
CA VAL A 539 6.03 13.97 -9.56
C VAL A 539 4.57 14.33 -9.30
N ALA A 540 4.35 15.33 -8.45
CA ALA A 540 3.04 15.95 -8.27
C ALA A 540 2.75 16.90 -9.44
N GLY A 541 1.71 16.61 -10.21
CA GLY A 541 1.25 17.47 -11.29
C GLY A 541 0.52 18.71 -10.78
N SER A 542 0.49 19.77 -11.60
CA SER A 542 -0.29 20.99 -11.29
C SER A 542 -1.82 20.78 -11.28
N ASP A 543 -2.26 19.59 -11.67
CA ASP A 543 -3.64 19.10 -11.72
C ASP A 543 -4.05 18.33 -10.45
N ASN A 544 -3.21 18.36 -9.40
CA ASN A 544 -3.38 17.59 -8.16
C ASN A 544 -3.43 16.07 -8.40
N LYS A 545 -2.74 15.58 -9.44
CA LYS A 545 -2.55 14.15 -9.70
C LYS A 545 -1.12 13.75 -9.39
N LEU A 546 -0.95 12.47 -9.07
CA LEU A 546 0.36 11.90 -8.84
C LEU A 546 0.77 11.10 -10.06
N TYR A 547 1.97 11.34 -10.56
CA TYR A 547 2.53 10.63 -11.70
C TYR A 547 3.74 9.85 -11.23
N LEU A 548 3.74 8.55 -11.55
CA LEU A 548 4.78 7.61 -11.16
C LEU A 548 5.34 6.93 -12.39
N SER A 549 6.62 6.58 -12.33
CA SER A 549 7.27 5.71 -13.29
C SER A 549 8.07 4.65 -12.58
N GLY A 550 8.18 3.48 -13.19
CA GLY A 550 8.96 2.39 -12.64
C GLY A 550 9.26 1.32 -13.67
N HIS A 551 9.64 0.15 -13.17
CA HIS A 551 9.77 -1.06 -13.98
C HIS A 551 9.08 -2.25 -13.30
N THR A 552 8.74 -3.26 -14.09
CA THR A 552 8.04 -4.47 -13.65
C THR A 552 8.65 -5.69 -14.30
N LYS A 553 8.75 -6.79 -13.56
CA LYS A 553 8.99 -8.13 -14.12
C LYS A 553 7.71 -8.87 -14.47
N GLY A 554 6.56 -8.28 -14.16
CA GLY A 554 5.23 -8.84 -14.39
C GLY A 554 4.46 -8.10 -15.48
N SER A 555 3.18 -8.40 -15.56
CA SER A 555 2.25 -7.76 -16.49
C SER A 555 1.32 -6.83 -15.73
N LEU A 556 1.73 -5.58 -15.49
CA LEU A 556 0.89 -4.53 -14.91
C LEU A 556 -0.11 -4.02 -15.97
N GLY A 557 -1.01 -4.88 -16.45
CA GLY A 557 -2.09 -4.51 -17.38
C GLY A 557 -1.71 -4.45 -18.87
N ALA A 558 -0.49 -4.81 -19.26
CA ALA A 558 -0.10 -5.04 -20.66
C ALA A 558 0.83 -6.27 -20.78
N ASN A 559 1.20 -6.64 -22.01
CA ASN A 559 2.11 -7.77 -22.23
C ASN A 559 3.51 -7.41 -21.76
N ASN A 560 4.06 -8.21 -20.84
CA ASN A 560 5.47 -8.16 -20.47
C ASN A 560 6.33 -8.71 -21.62
N ALA A 561 7.18 -7.89 -22.22
CA ALA A 561 7.98 -8.22 -23.40
C ALA A 561 9.40 -8.70 -23.02
N GLY A 562 10.02 -8.10 -22.00
CA GLY A 562 11.35 -8.44 -21.46
C GLY A 562 11.28 -8.96 -20.01
N ALA A 563 12.42 -9.17 -19.36
CA ALA A 563 12.42 -9.53 -17.93
C ALA A 563 12.14 -8.32 -17.05
N PHE A 564 12.46 -7.11 -17.51
CA PHE A 564 12.06 -5.86 -16.91
C PHE A 564 11.46 -4.94 -17.98
N ASP A 565 10.24 -4.48 -17.77
CA ASP A 565 9.57 -3.53 -18.64
C ASP A 565 9.25 -2.23 -17.88
N PRO A 566 9.52 -1.04 -18.45
CA PRO A 566 9.14 0.21 -17.83
C PRO A 566 7.62 0.42 -17.85
N TRP A 567 7.14 1.11 -16.83
CA TRP A 567 5.77 1.55 -16.73
C TRP A 567 5.68 3.01 -16.29
N VAL A 568 4.56 3.64 -16.64
CA VAL A 568 4.18 4.97 -16.18
C VAL A 568 2.70 4.98 -15.84
N THR A 569 2.34 5.61 -14.73
CA THR A 569 0.94 5.70 -14.28
C THR A 569 0.60 7.09 -13.80
N LYS A 570 -0.69 7.39 -13.89
CA LYS A 570 -1.30 8.54 -13.23
C LYS A 570 -2.27 8.02 -12.18
N LEU A 571 -1.95 8.30 -10.93
CA LEU A 571 -2.84 8.03 -9.81
C LEU A 571 -3.67 9.26 -9.50
N ILE A 572 -4.94 9.00 -9.18
CA ILE A 572 -5.79 10.00 -8.56
C ILE A 572 -5.59 9.86 -7.07
N ALA A 573 -4.68 10.66 -6.53
CA ALA A 573 -4.49 10.85 -5.10
C ALA A 573 -5.85 11.13 -4.44
N GLN A 574 -6.39 10.15 -3.71
CA GLN A 574 -7.50 10.36 -2.80
C GLN A 574 -6.89 10.57 -1.42
N PRO A 575 -6.82 11.81 -0.90
CA PRO A 575 -6.47 11.97 0.50
C PRO A 575 -7.53 11.25 1.33
N ILE A 576 -7.18 10.10 1.91
CA ILE A 576 -7.93 9.58 3.03
C ILE A 576 -7.63 10.59 4.15
N SER A 577 -8.65 11.10 4.82
CA SER A 577 -8.38 11.69 6.12
C SER A 577 -7.75 10.58 6.97
N ALA A 578 -6.66 10.87 7.67
CA ALA A 578 -5.99 9.94 8.59
C ALA A 578 -7.03 9.13 9.40
N PRO A 579 -6.78 7.84 9.70
CA PRO A 579 -7.68 7.07 10.52
C PRO A 579 -7.91 7.80 11.85
N ASN A 580 -9.16 8.19 12.12
CA ASN A 580 -9.55 8.93 13.31
C ASN A 580 -9.07 8.17 14.57
N ASN A 581 -8.09 8.73 15.27
CA ASN A 581 -7.56 8.19 16.50
C ASN A 581 -8.53 8.47 17.66
N ALA A 582 -8.59 7.57 18.63
CA ALA A 582 -9.44 7.78 19.79
C ALA A 582 -8.91 8.94 20.67
N PRO A 583 -9.81 9.69 21.34
CA PRO A 583 -9.41 10.67 22.34
C PRO A 583 -8.53 10.04 23.42
N THR A 584 -7.55 10.79 23.92
CA THR A 584 -6.66 10.37 25.01
C THR A 584 -7.00 11.10 26.31
N LEU A 585 -7.29 10.34 27.38
CA LEU A 585 -7.53 10.88 28.72
C LEU A 585 -6.20 11.17 29.43
N ASN A 586 -5.70 12.41 29.29
CA ASN A 586 -4.42 12.84 29.86
C ASN A 586 -4.46 12.96 31.39
N LEU A 587 -5.54 13.49 31.95
CA LEU A 587 -5.68 13.73 33.39
C LEU A 587 -7.09 13.38 33.86
N ASN A 588 -7.15 12.62 34.95
CA ASN A 588 -8.35 12.36 35.73
C ASN A 588 -7.98 12.18 37.21
N THR A 589 -7.56 13.26 37.86
CA THR A 589 -6.99 13.22 39.22
C THR A 589 -8.03 13.37 40.33
N GLY A 590 -9.29 13.65 39.97
CA GLY A 590 -10.39 13.87 40.90
C GLY A 590 -10.41 15.28 41.52
N LEU A 591 -11.39 15.51 42.41
CA LEU A 591 -11.60 16.79 43.10
C LEU A 591 -11.56 16.58 44.63
N THR A 592 -10.94 17.50 45.36
CA THR A 592 -11.03 17.57 46.83
C THR A 592 -11.64 18.90 47.24
N LEU A 593 -12.64 18.88 48.12
CA LEU A 593 -13.31 20.08 48.64
C LEU A 593 -13.81 19.87 50.08
N ASP A 594 -14.10 20.98 50.77
CA ASP A 594 -14.70 20.94 52.10
C ASP A 594 -16.20 20.65 52.00
N GLU A 595 -16.75 20.01 53.04
CA GLU A 595 -18.17 19.70 53.12
C GLU A 595 -19.06 20.95 52.93
N GLY A 596 -20.09 20.82 52.09
CA GLY A 596 -21.08 21.87 51.84
C GLY A 596 -20.58 22.99 50.92
N THR A 597 -19.35 22.88 50.39
CA THR A 597 -18.77 23.87 49.49
C THR A 597 -19.02 23.53 48.01
N THR A 598 -18.73 24.50 47.15
CA THR A 598 -18.76 24.36 45.69
C THR A 598 -17.37 24.60 45.12
N SER A 599 -16.93 23.76 44.20
CA SER A 599 -15.64 23.91 43.50
C SER A 599 -15.81 23.64 42.01
N ALA A 600 -15.05 24.37 41.18
CA ALA A 600 -14.95 24.11 39.75
C ALA A 600 -14.04 22.92 39.48
N ILE A 601 -14.39 22.11 38.47
CA ILE A 601 -13.52 21.11 37.88
C ILE A 601 -12.76 21.80 36.75
N THR A 602 -11.43 21.74 36.79
CA THR A 602 -10.56 22.47 35.85
C THR A 602 -9.65 21.51 35.09
N SER A 603 -8.95 22.01 34.06
CA SER A 603 -8.01 21.22 33.25
C SER A 603 -6.82 20.67 34.06
N ALA A 604 -6.59 21.15 35.28
CA ALA A 604 -5.63 20.55 36.20
C ALA A 604 -6.11 19.20 36.80
N GLN A 605 -7.40 18.91 36.66
CA GLN A 605 -8.07 17.74 37.26
C GLN A 605 -8.66 16.81 36.21
N LEU A 606 -9.21 17.36 35.13
CA LEU A 606 -9.80 16.62 34.02
C LEU A 606 -9.34 17.22 32.69
N GLN A 607 -8.54 16.48 31.93
CA GLN A 607 -8.03 16.91 30.64
C GLN A 607 -8.03 15.74 29.65
N VAL A 608 -8.64 15.97 28.50
CA VAL A 608 -8.58 15.08 27.33
C VAL A 608 -8.00 15.87 26.18
N SER A 609 -7.17 15.22 25.37
CA SER A 609 -6.76 15.70 24.06
C SER A 609 -7.16 14.68 23.01
N ASP A 610 -7.24 15.13 21.78
CA ASP A 610 -7.48 14.29 20.63
C ASP A 610 -6.29 14.43 19.68
N PRO A 611 -5.67 13.33 19.21
CA PRO A 611 -4.54 13.39 18.28
C PRO A 611 -4.89 14.12 16.97
N ASP A 612 -6.14 14.02 16.51
CA ASP A 612 -6.66 14.67 15.30
C ASP A 612 -7.15 16.11 15.57
N SER A 613 -7.05 16.57 16.82
CA SER A 613 -7.58 17.86 17.29
C SER A 613 -9.11 18.00 17.12
N ASP A 614 -9.83 16.88 17.10
CA ASP A 614 -11.28 16.87 16.94
C ASP A 614 -12.04 17.40 18.18
N PRO A 615 -13.27 17.93 18.00
CA PRO A 615 -14.06 18.46 19.10
C PRO A 615 -14.49 17.38 20.11
N ILE A 616 -13.88 17.38 21.29
CA ILE A 616 -14.16 16.41 22.35
C ILE A 616 -15.50 16.69 23.07
N SER A 617 -16.31 15.64 23.21
CA SER A 617 -17.53 15.63 24.01
C SER A 617 -17.50 14.57 25.11
N TYR A 618 -17.77 14.99 26.33
CA TYR A 618 -17.97 14.12 27.49
C TYR A 618 -19.46 13.83 27.65
N THR A 619 -19.86 12.58 27.88
CA THR A 619 -21.24 12.20 28.17
C THR A 619 -21.34 11.55 29.55
N LEU A 620 -22.14 12.12 30.46
CA LEU A 620 -22.33 11.54 31.80
C LEU A 620 -23.07 10.20 31.74
N THR A 621 -22.47 9.17 32.33
CA THR A 621 -23.08 7.83 32.48
C THR A 621 -23.64 7.63 33.88
N THR A 622 -23.07 8.30 34.89
CA THR A 622 -23.63 8.39 36.25
C THR A 622 -23.52 9.82 36.77
N VAL A 623 -24.26 10.15 37.83
CA VAL A 623 -24.20 11.45 38.50
C VAL A 623 -23.84 11.28 39.99
N PRO A 624 -23.30 12.31 40.65
CA PRO A 624 -22.97 12.23 42.06
C PRO A 624 -24.18 11.97 42.95
N THR A 625 -23.96 11.27 44.06
CA THR A 625 -25.01 10.84 45.00
C THR A 625 -25.13 11.73 46.23
N SER A 626 -24.05 12.43 46.58
CA SER A 626 -23.91 13.27 47.78
C SER A 626 -23.68 14.75 47.45
N GLY A 627 -23.88 15.13 46.19
CA GLY A 627 -23.77 16.49 45.70
C GLY A 627 -24.43 16.68 44.34
N THR A 628 -24.17 17.81 43.69
CA THR A 628 -24.73 18.15 42.38
C THR A 628 -23.63 18.66 41.47
N LEU A 629 -23.55 18.08 40.27
CA LEU A 629 -22.70 18.56 39.19
C LEU A 629 -23.50 19.53 38.31
N THR A 630 -22.95 20.70 38.00
CA THR A 630 -23.61 21.71 37.18
C THR A 630 -22.69 22.25 36.08
N LEU A 631 -23.23 22.50 34.90
CA LEU A 631 -22.57 23.23 33.82
C LEU A 631 -23.15 24.64 33.75
N ASN A 632 -22.32 25.66 33.96
CA ASN A 632 -22.73 27.07 34.00
C ASN A 632 -23.96 27.31 34.91
N GLY A 633 -23.98 26.66 36.07
CA GLY A 633 -25.05 26.72 37.07
C GLY A 633 -26.30 25.88 36.78
N THR A 634 -26.35 25.15 35.66
CA THR A 634 -27.44 24.21 35.34
C THR A 634 -27.07 22.79 35.76
N ALA A 635 -27.89 22.15 36.59
CA ALA A 635 -27.64 20.78 37.04
C ALA A 635 -27.65 19.78 35.87
N LEU A 636 -26.64 18.92 35.83
CA LEU A 636 -26.48 17.87 34.82
C LEU A 636 -27.15 16.56 35.27
N SER A 637 -27.64 15.78 34.31
CA SER A 637 -28.21 14.45 34.51
C SER A 637 -27.42 13.40 33.73
N VAL A 638 -27.75 12.12 33.92
CA VAL A 638 -27.25 11.06 33.02
C VAL A 638 -27.60 11.42 31.56
N SER A 639 -26.67 11.15 30.65
CA SER A 639 -26.68 11.53 29.23
C SER A 639 -26.53 13.02 28.94
N SER A 640 -26.35 13.89 29.94
CA SER A 640 -25.92 15.27 29.69
C SER A 640 -24.48 15.30 29.20
N THR A 641 -24.18 16.23 28.30
CA THR A 641 -22.84 16.40 27.72
C THR A 641 -22.19 17.72 28.12
N PHE A 642 -20.86 17.75 28.12
CA PHE A 642 -20.02 18.93 28.26
C PHE A 642 -18.76 18.77 27.41
N THR A 643 -18.00 19.84 27.19
CA THR A 643 -16.79 19.85 26.32
C THR A 643 -15.52 20.14 27.10
N GLN A 644 -14.34 19.91 26.50
CA GLN A 644 -13.07 20.33 27.10
C GLN A 644 -13.01 21.85 27.31
N ALA A 645 -13.57 22.63 26.37
CA ALA A 645 -13.66 24.08 26.49
C ALA A 645 -14.48 24.53 27.71
N ASP A 646 -15.51 23.78 28.10
CA ASP A 646 -16.30 24.06 29.31
C ASP A 646 -15.49 23.86 30.60
N VAL A 647 -14.63 22.84 30.63
CA VAL A 647 -13.72 22.55 31.74
C VAL A 647 -12.63 23.61 31.82
N ASP A 648 -12.04 23.98 30.68
CA ASP A 648 -11.01 25.02 30.59
C ASP A 648 -11.54 26.40 31.02
N ALA A 649 -12.81 26.68 30.69
CA ALA A 649 -13.51 27.89 31.12
C ALA A 649 -13.98 27.83 32.59
N GLY A 650 -13.79 26.71 33.29
CA GLY A 650 -14.21 26.50 34.69
C GLY A 650 -15.73 26.52 34.88
N LEU A 651 -16.49 26.18 33.82
CA LEU A 651 -17.96 26.21 33.82
C LEU A 651 -18.57 24.95 34.45
N LEU A 652 -17.82 23.85 34.53
CA LEU A 652 -18.23 22.63 35.20
C LEU A 652 -17.92 22.72 36.70
N THR A 653 -18.94 22.67 37.56
CA THR A 653 -18.77 22.81 39.02
C THR A 653 -19.50 21.71 39.78
N TYR A 654 -18.92 21.26 40.89
CA TYR A 654 -19.54 20.34 41.84
C TYR A 654 -19.86 21.05 43.17
N THR A 655 -21.07 20.84 43.68
CA THR A 655 -21.53 21.32 45.00
C THR A 655 -21.87 20.15 45.90
N HIS A 656 -21.20 20.02 47.04
CA HIS A 656 -21.54 18.98 48.03
C HIS A 656 -22.81 19.34 48.80
N ALA A 657 -23.65 18.35 49.11
CA ALA A 657 -24.96 18.58 49.75
C ALA A 657 -24.88 18.93 51.25
N GLY A 658 -23.69 18.91 51.86
CA GLY A 658 -23.50 19.14 53.30
C GLY A 658 -23.94 17.94 54.17
N SER A 659 -23.88 16.74 53.60
CA SER A 659 -24.00 15.47 54.32
C SER A 659 -22.64 15.03 54.86
N GLU A 660 -22.62 14.21 55.91
CA GLU A 660 -21.40 13.65 56.52
C GLU A 660 -20.75 12.53 55.66
N THR A 661 -20.67 12.74 54.35
CA THR A 661 -20.11 11.83 53.35
C THR A 661 -18.70 12.27 53.01
N THR A 662 -17.75 11.33 53.06
CA THR A 662 -16.31 11.60 52.82
C THR A 662 -15.89 11.41 51.37
N SER A 663 -16.78 10.88 50.53
CA SER A 663 -16.51 10.59 49.11
C SER A 663 -17.78 10.68 48.28
N ASP A 664 -17.64 11.09 47.03
CA ASP A 664 -18.67 11.04 45.99
C ASP A 664 -18.00 10.78 44.63
N SER A 665 -18.77 10.54 43.57
CA SER A 665 -18.21 10.33 42.23
C SER A 665 -19.25 10.47 41.14
N PHE A 666 -18.81 10.73 39.91
CA PHE A 666 -19.63 10.54 38.72
C PHE A 666 -18.82 9.81 37.65
N SER A 667 -19.49 9.30 36.62
CA SER A 667 -18.84 8.59 35.51
C SER A 667 -19.26 9.22 34.19
N PHE A 668 -18.38 9.13 33.19
CA PHE A 668 -18.58 9.70 31.87
C PHE A 668 -17.88 8.85 30.80
N SER A 669 -18.41 8.84 29.59
CA SER A 669 -17.70 8.39 28.38
C SER A 669 -17.25 9.60 27.57
N ILE A 670 -16.29 9.41 26.67
CA ILE A 670 -15.75 10.48 25.81
C ILE A 670 -15.89 10.06 24.35
N THR A 671 -16.22 11.00 23.48
CA THR A 671 -16.25 10.82 22.03
C THR A 671 -15.72 12.07 21.33
N ASP A 672 -15.06 11.88 20.19
CA ASP A 672 -14.69 12.92 19.22
C ASP A 672 -15.82 13.22 18.21
N GLY A 673 -16.89 12.43 18.20
CA GLY A 673 -17.97 12.53 17.21
C GLY A 673 -17.59 12.04 15.80
N LYS A 674 -16.44 11.38 15.66
CA LYS A 674 -15.81 10.92 14.41
C LYS A 674 -15.44 9.44 14.42
N GLY A 675 -15.56 8.77 15.56
CA GLY A 675 -15.52 7.30 15.67
C GLY A 675 -14.70 6.78 16.84
N GLY A 676 -13.81 7.63 17.38
CA GLY A 676 -12.99 7.34 18.54
C GLY A 676 -13.75 7.59 19.85
N ASN A 677 -13.63 6.64 20.79
CA ASN A 677 -14.32 6.70 22.06
C ASN A 677 -13.43 6.23 23.21
N ILE A 678 -13.62 6.83 24.39
CA ILE A 678 -13.17 6.25 25.65
C ILE A 678 -14.41 5.78 26.41
N ASP A 679 -14.40 4.50 26.78
CA ASP A 679 -15.45 3.87 27.56
C ASP A 679 -15.62 4.52 28.94
N SER A 680 -16.78 4.26 29.55
CA SER A 680 -17.22 4.92 30.78
C SER A 680 -16.17 4.85 31.91
N THR A 681 -15.60 6.01 32.26
CA THR A 681 -14.59 6.18 33.32
C THR A 681 -15.15 7.01 34.48
N ALA A 682 -14.67 6.79 35.70
CA ALA A 682 -15.14 7.50 36.91
C ALA A 682 -14.24 8.70 37.29
N PHE A 683 -14.87 9.81 37.71
CA PHE A 683 -14.24 10.96 38.35
C PHE A 683 -14.49 10.91 39.86
N ALA A 684 -13.42 10.82 40.66
CA ALA A 684 -13.51 10.72 42.11
C ALA A 684 -13.61 12.10 42.79
N ILE A 685 -14.45 12.21 43.83
CA ILE A 685 -14.60 13.40 44.65
C ILE A 685 -14.34 13.03 46.12
N THR A 686 -13.37 13.69 46.75
CA THR A 686 -13.05 13.52 48.17
C THR A 686 -13.55 14.73 48.95
N VAL A 687 -14.26 14.48 50.06
CA VAL A 687 -14.85 15.54 50.88
C VAL A 687 -14.21 15.57 52.26
N SER A 688 -13.67 16.73 52.62
CA SER A 688 -13.14 17.01 53.96
C SER A 688 -14.28 17.44 54.88
N ALA A 689 -14.67 16.58 55.81
CA ALA A 689 -15.70 16.88 56.82
C ALA A 689 -15.23 17.96 57.81
N GLU A 690 -16.13 18.83 58.25
CA GLU A 690 -15.81 19.88 59.23
C GLU A 690 -15.64 19.26 60.64
N PRO A 691 -14.53 19.50 61.37
CA PRO A 691 -14.33 18.87 62.67
C PRO A 691 -15.25 19.46 63.75
N THR A 692 -16.08 18.62 64.38
CA THR A 692 -16.80 19.00 65.61
C THR A 692 -15.83 19.27 66.78
N PRO A 693 -16.06 20.31 67.62
CA PRO A 693 -15.11 20.67 68.67
C PRO A 693 -15.23 19.76 69.90
N GLY A 694 -14.13 19.06 70.24
CA GLY A 694 -13.97 18.29 71.49
C GLY A 694 -12.62 18.58 72.20
N PRO A 695 -12.55 18.50 73.54
CA PRO A 695 -11.40 18.96 74.33
C PRO A 695 -10.29 17.91 74.49
N THR A 696 -9.04 18.37 74.65
CA THR A 696 -7.81 17.62 75.04
C THR A 696 -7.69 17.49 76.60
N PRO A 697 -6.78 16.70 77.26
CA PRO A 697 -5.52 16.05 76.79
C PRO A 697 -5.08 14.64 77.36
N GLY A 698 -4.19 13.94 76.60
CA GLY A 698 -2.98 13.15 77.01
C GLY A 698 -3.08 11.80 77.78
N PRO A 699 -1.99 10.98 77.95
CA PRO A 699 -0.65 10.94 77.30
C PRO A 699 -0.27 9.56 76.67
N THR A 700 0.88 9.55 75.96
CA THR A 700 1.56 8.44 75.24
C THR A 700 2.09 7.30 76.14
N PRO A 701 2.38 6.11 75.57
CA PRO A 701 3.80 5.69 75.44
C PRO A 701 4.17 4.87 74.17
N GLY A 702 5.32 5.22 73.57
CA GLY A 702 6.49 4.33 73.40
C GLY A 702 6.54 3.25 72.29
N PRO A 703 7.54 3.28 71.38
CA PRO A 703 7.62 2.42 70.18
C PRO A 703 8.57 1.21 70.30
N THR A 704 8.40 0.17 69.46
CA THR A 704 9.44 -0.84 69.07
C THR A 704 8.92 -1.75 67.91
N PRO A 705 9.77 -2.49 67.13
CA PRO A 705 10.05 -2.15 65.72
C PRO A 705 10.01 -3.31 64.66
N GLY A 706 9.99 -2.92 63.37
CA GLY A 706 10.57 -3.64 62.19
C GLY A 706 9.61 -4.52 61.36
N PRO A 707 9.89 -4.81 60.06
CA PRO A 707 11.10 -4.55 59.23
C PRO A 707 10.85 -3.63 57.99
N THR A 708 11.77 -2.69 57.68
CA THR A 708 12.82 -2.70 56.64
C THR A 708 12.34 -2.47 55.19
N PRO A 709 12.81 -1.41 54.50
CA PRO A 709 12.71 -1.29 53.04
C PRO A 709 13.69 -2.25 52.36
N GLY A 710 13.21 -3.07 51.43
CA GLY A 710 14.06 -3.82 50.51
C GLY A 710 14.73 -2.88 49.50
N PRO A 711 15.90 -3.26 48.94
CA PRO A 711 16.60 -2.44 47.96
C PRO A 711 15.86 -2.42 46.62
N THR A 712 16.07 -1.32 45.91
CA THR A 712 15.90 -1.02 44.47
C THR A 712 15.69 -2.23 43.54
N PRO A 713 14.84 -2.14 42.49
CA PRO A 713 15.05 -2.96 41.31
C PRO A 713 16.44 -2.61 40.77
N GLY A 714 17.36 -3.55 40.87
CA GLY A 714 18.56 -3.53 40.05
C GLY A 714 18.17 -3.73 38.58
N PRO A 715 19.06 -3.38 37.65
CA PRO A 715 18.85 -3.70 36.24
C PRO A 715 18.52 -5.18 36.08
N THR A 716 17.62 -5.45 35.14
CA THR A 716 17.44 -6.73 34.46
C THR A 716 18.80 -7.41 34.32
N PRO A 717 18.95 -8.71 34.68
CA PRO A 717 20.20 -9.40 34.43
C PRO A 717 20.51 -9.30 32.94
N SER A 718 21.73 -8.87 32.65
CA SER A 718 22.39 -9.07 31.35
C SER A 718 22.17 -10.52 30.92
N PRO A 719 21.88 -10.81 29.64
CA PRO A 719 21.85 -12.17 29.14
C PRO A 719 23.15 -12.85 29.56
N GLY A 720 23.03 -14.02 30.20
CA GLY A 720 24.17 -14.89 30.40
C GLY A 720 24.57 -15.45 29.04
N GLU A 721 25.86 -15.54 28.76
CA GLU A 721 26.41 -16.16 27.54
C GLU A 721 26.25 -17.70 27.55
N GLY A 722 25.09 -18.25 27.88
CA GLY A 722 24.92 -19.70 27.94
C GLY A 722 23.48 -20.15 27.82
N ASN A 723 23.32 -21.39 27.35
CA ASN A 723 22.06 -22.01 26.98
C ASN A 723 20.94 -21.76 28.02
N GLU A 724 19.89 -21.07 27.61
CA GLU A 724 18.69 -20.81 28.38
C GLU A 724 17.59 -21.82 28.06
N THR A 725 16.67 -22.00 29.03
CA THR A 725 15.45 -22.77 28.82
C THR A 725 14.20 -22.00 29.25
N PRO A 726 13.86 -20.86 28.63
CA PRO A 726 12.67 -20.10 28.95
C PRO A 726 11.40 -20.92 28.70
N THR A 727 10.38 -20.75 29.54
CA THR A 727 9.06 -21.38 29.35
C THR A 727 8.00 -20.35 29.68
N GLY A 728 7.03 -20.19 28.80
CA GLY A 728 5.88 -19.31 28.94
C GLY A 728 4.82 -19.84 29.91
N THR A 729 3.59 -19.40 29.70
CA THR A 729 2.41 -19.66 30.51
C THR A 729 1.24 -20.08 29.59
N ASP A 730 0.05 -20.32 30.15
CA ASP A 730 -1.13 -20.66 29.34
C ASP A 730 -1.79 -19.42 28.68
N GLY A 731 -1.07 -18.30 28.50
CA GLY A 731 -1.58 -17.14 27.76
C GLY A 731 -0.46 -16.42 27.03
N ASN A 732 -0.81 -15.52 26.11
CA ASN A 732 0.10 -14.88 25.16
C ASN A 732 1.38 -14.29 25.81
N ASP A 733 2.51 -14.89 25.49
CA ASP A 733 3.84 -14.58 26.00
C ASP A 733 4.79 -14.10 24.89
N THR A 734 5.89 -13.49 25.29
CA THR A 734 7.01 -13.17 24.40
C THR A 734 8.29 -13.70 25.04
N LEU A 735 8.92 -14.65 24.37
CA LEU A 735 10.14 -15.33 24.80
C LEU A 735 11.27 -15.00 23.82
N THR A 736 12.45 -14.69 24.36
CA THR A 736 13.64 -14.39 23.56
C THR A 736 14.84 -15.11 24.15
N GLY A 737 15.57 -15.83 23.31
CA GLY A 737 16.82 -16.50 23.61
C GLY A 737 18.01 -15.55 23.63
N THR A 738 19.19 -16.14 23.52
CA THR A 738 20.51 -15.52 23.60
C THR A 738 21.33 -15.93 22.38
N ASP A 739 22.57 -15.47 22.27
CA ASP A 739 23.46 -15.90 21.18
C ASP A 739 24.02 -17.36 21.36
N ALA A 740 23.34 -18.20 22.14
CA ALA A 740 23.73 -19.57 22.45
C ALA A 740 22.57 -20.53 22.14
N ASN A 741 22.87 -21.82 22.03
CA ASN A 741 21.88 -22.85 21.71
C ASN A 741 20.82 -23.02 22.82
N ASP A 742 19.64 -22.48 22.62
CA ASP A 742 18.60 -22.35 23.61
C ASP A 742 17.44 -23.35 23.39
N SER A 743 16.56 -23.47 24.38
CA SER A 743 15.33 -24.27 24.26
C SER A 743 14.14 -23.52 24.86
N LEU A 744 13.26 -23.00 24.01
CA LEU A 744 12.14 -22.13 24.40
C LEU A 744 10.81 -22.85 24.16
N SER A 745 9.81 -22.61 25.03
CA SER A 745 8.47 -23.16 24.87
C SER A 745 7.40 -22.15 25.29
N GLY A 746 6.47 -21.82 24.38
CA GLY A 746 5.35 -20.89 24.59
C GLY A 746 4.31 -21.41 25.59
N MET A 747 3.91 -22.67 25.41
CA MET A 747 2.92 -23.44 26.17
C MET A 747 1.48 -23.26 25.68
N GLY A 748 0.81 -22.17 25.99
CA GLY A 748 -0.58 -22.00 25.59
C GLY A 748 -0.91 -20.55 25.36
N GLY A 749 -1.81 -20.27 24.42
CA GLY A 749 -2.07 -18.89 23.99
C GLY A 749 -1.26 -18.56 22.74
N ASN A 750 -1.39 -17.32 22.24
CA ASN A 750 -0.71 -16.91 21.02
C ASN A 750 0.59 -16.22 21.38
N ASP A 751 1.70 -16.92 21.22
CA ASP A 751 3.02 -16.59 21.72
C ASP A 751 3.94 -16.07 20.62
N ILE A 752 4.96 -15.30 21.02
CA ILE A 752 6.09 -14.93 20.17
C ILE A 752 7.35 -15.57 20.76
N VAL A 753 8.03 -16.42 20.01
CA VAL A 753 9.20 -17.19 20.46
C VAL A 753 10.39 -16.92 19.54
N ILE A 754 11.46 -16.33 20.06
CA ILE A 754 12.63 -15.89 19.29
C ILE A 754 13.89 -16.60 19.79
N GLY A 755 14.59 -17.34 18.94
CA GLY A 755 15.85 -18.05 19.24
C GLY A 755 17.05 -17.12 19.37
N ALA A 756 17.22 -16.22 18.38
CA ALA A 756 18.36 -15.35 18.15
C ALA A 756 19.53 -16.06 17.45
N VAL A 757 20.78 -15.89 17.88
CA VAL A 757 21.90 -16.61 17.25
C VAL A 757 22.11 -17.92 18.00
N GLY A 758 22.21 -19.05 17.31
CA GLY A 758 22.35 -20.31 18.02
C GLY A 758 21.95 -21.50 17.17
N ASN A 759 21.86 -22.65 17.81
CA ASN A 759 21.13 -23.77 17.23
C ASN A 759 20.07 -24.13 18.27
N ASP A 760 18.91 -23.54 18.10
CA ASP A 760 17.88 -23.41 19.10
C ASP A 760 16.78 -24.45 18.90
N ASN A 761 16.01 -24.70 19.96
CA ASN A 761 14.84 -25.56 19.91
C ASN A 761 13.64 -24.74 20.39
N LEU A 762 12.77 -24.34 19.46
CA LEU A 762 11.63 -23.47 19.72
C LEU A 762 10.34 -24.27 19.59
N THR A 763 9.41 -24.11 20.53
CA THR A 763 8.10 -24.78 20.47
C THR A 763 6.97 -23.82 20.85
N GLY A 764 5.97 -23.65 19.99
CA GLY A 764 4.77 -22.86 20.26
C GLY A 764 3.87 -23.55 21.27
N ASN A 765 3.43 -24.77 20.94
CA ASN A 765 2.45 -25.62 21.63
C ASN A 765 1.00 -25.26 21.25
N ASP A 766 0.11 -24.92 22.19
CA ASP A 766 -1.31 -24.67 21.86
C ASP A 766 -1.58 -23.18 21.61
N GLY A 767 -2.01 -22.78 20.42
CA GLY A 767 -2.37 -21.41 20.08
C GLY A 767 -1.86 -21.03 18.69
N ASN A 768 -2.08 -19.78 18.28
CA ASN A 768 -1.54 -19.29 17.02
C ASN A 768 -0.25 -18.53 17.32
N ASP A 769 0.88 -19.20 17.15
CA ASP A 769 2.20 -18.79 17.59
C ASP A 769 3.05 -18.23 16.44
N LEU A 770 4.04 -17.41 16.81
CA LEU A 770 5.02 -16.84 15.91
C LEU A 770 6.44 -17.19 16.38
N LEU A 771 7.14 -18.02 15.60
CA LEU A 771 8.46 -18.55 15.93
C LEU A 771 9.54 -18.01 14.97
N PHE A 772 10.66 -17.56 15.52
CA PHE A 772 11.83 -17.09 14.76
C PHE A 772 13.10 -17.80 15.23
N GLY A 773 13.71 -18.64 14.38
CA GLY A 773 15.04 -19.22 14.61
C GLY A 773 16.11 -18.14 14.59
N ASN A 774 16.18 -17.42 13.46
CA ASN A 774 17.16 -16.41 13.09
C ASN A 774 18.47 -16.99 12.55
N ALA A 775 19.55 -17.11 13.32
CA ALA A 775 20.84 -17.49 12.74
C ALA A 775 21.45 -18.73 13.39
N GLY A 776 21.71 -19.73 12.56
CA GLY A 776 22.25 -21.03 12.92
C GLY A 776 21.17 -22.11 12.82
N SER A 777 21.57 -23.38 12.91
CA SER A 777 20.68 -24.49 12.56
C SER A 777 19.68 -24.80 13.68
N ASP A 778 18.46 -24.31 13.53
CA ASP A 778 17.39 -24.29 14.50
C ASP A 778 16.35 -25.39 14.26
N ASN A 779 15.58 -25.71 15.30
CA ASN A 779 14.44 -26.63 15.24
C ASN A 779 13.19 -25.98 15.80
N LEU A 780 12.22 -25.69 14.94
CA LEU A 780 10.97 -25.01 15.24
C LEU A 780 9.78 -25.98 15.12
N ASP A 781 8.89 -25.93 16.11
CA ASP A 781 7.66 -26.74 16.19
C ASP A 781 6.51 -25.80 16.59
N GLY A 782 5.56 -25.56 15.67
CA GLY A 782 4.40 -24.69 15.89
C GLY A 782 3.50 -25.28 16.97
N GLY A 783 2.86 -26.41 16.66
CA GLY A 783 2.10 -27.19 17.62
C GLY A 783 0.66 -27.38 17.19
N ASN A 784 -0.31 -26.85 17.93
CA ASN A 784 -1.71 -26.83 17.50
C ASN A 784 -2.15 -25.39 17.34
N GLY A 785 -2.75 -25.06 16.21
CA GLY A 785 -3.25 -23.72 15.90
C GLY A 785 -2.62 -23.23 14.61
N ASP A 786 -3.11 -22.10 14.09
CA ASP A 786 -2.56 -21.56 12.83
C ASP A 786 -1.28 -20.76 13.14
N ASP A 787 -0.11 -21.37 12.93
CA ASP A 787 1.21 -20.87 13.33
C ASP A 787 2.01 -20.23 12.19
N ILE A 788 3.01 -19.42 12.55
CA ILE A 788 3.97 -18.82 11.60
C ILE A 788 5.40 -19.08 12.07
N LEU A 789 6.20 -19.78 11.26
CA LEU A 789 7.57 -20.20 11.58
C LEU A 789 8.56 -19.64 10.56
N PHE A 790 9.64 -19.02 11.05
CA PHE A 790 10.78 -18.53 10.27
C PHE A 790 12.07 -19.20 10.73
N GLY A 791 12.76 -19.94 9.84
CA GLY A 791 14.05 -20.58 10.10
C GLY A 791 15.16 -19.53 10.21
N GLY A 792 15.44 -18.86 9.09
CA GLY A 792 16.33 -17.72 9.02
C GLY A 792 17.59 -18.01 8.23
N LYS A 793 18.72 -18.27 8.89
CA LYS A 793 20.02 -18.54 8.24
C LYS A 793 20.56 -19.87 8.69
N ASP A 794 21.23 -20.53 7.75
CA ASP A 794 21.77 -21.89 7.90
C ASP A 794 20.65 -22.94 7.86
N SER A 795 21.00 -24.23 7.89
CA SER A 795 20.03 -25.31 7.68
C SER A 795 19.11 -25.53 8.89
N ASP A 796 17.81 -25.31 8.71
CA ASP A 796 16.79 -25.38 9.74
C ASP A 796 15.83 -26.56 9.59
N ILE A 797 15.09 -26.86 10.66
CA ILE A 797 13.99 -27.83 10.68
C ILE A 797 12.75 -27.14 11.22
N LEU A 798 11.70 -27.04 10.40
CA LEU A 798 10.43 -26.41 10.75
C LEU A 798 9.29 -27.42 10.64
N SER A 799 8.38 -27.41 11.62
CA SER A 799 7.19 -28.27 11.64
C SER A 799 5.97 -27.46 12.08
N GLY A 800 4.95 -27.33 11.22
CA GLY A 800 3.68 -26.65 11.53
C GLY A 800 2.85 -27.45 12.53
N MET A 801 2.68 -28.74 12.22
CA MET A 801 2.02 -29.80 12.99
C MET A 801 0.52 -29.92 12.72
N ALA A 802 -0.34 -29.09 13.30
CA ALA A 802 -1.78 -29.25 13.14
C ALA A 802 -2.44 -27.89 12.94
N ASP A 803 -3.44 -27.87 12.05
CA ASP A 803 -4.15 -26.67 11.59
C ASP A 803 -3.37 -25.95 10.46
N GLN A 804 -3.70 -24.71 10.08
CA GLN A 804 -3.16 -24.11 8.85
C GLN A 804 -1.95 -23.22 9.14
N ASP A 805 -0.78 -23.65 8.71
CA ASP A 805 0.49 -23.04 9.08
C ASP A 805 1.19 -22.30 7.93
N ILE A 806 2.06 -21.36 8.29
CA ILE A 806 2.99 -20.69 7.36
C ILE A 806 4.42 -20.97 7.80
N LEU A 807 5.19 -21.65 6.95
CA LEU A 807 6.59 -22.02 7.21
C LEU A 807 7.52 -21.37 6.19
N MET A 808 8.61 -20.77 6.66
CA MET A 808 9.62 -20.11 5.84
C MET A 808 11.03 -20.54 6.23
N GLY A 809 11.75 -21.21 5.34
CA GLY A 809 13.13 -21.66 5.55
C GLY A 809 14.13 -20.50 5.54
N ASP A 810 13.94 -19.55 4.61
CA ASP A 810 14.80 -18.38 4.37
C ASP A 810 16.11 -18.71 3.63
N ILE A 811 17.26 -18.71 4.31
CA ILE A 811 18.57 -18.94 3.69
C ILE A 811 19.21 -20.16 4.32
N GLY A 812 19.23 -21.28 3.64
CA GLY A 812 19.71 -22.53 4.21
C GLY A 812 19.37 -23.71 3.33
N ASP A 813 19.94 -24.87 3.62
CA ASP A 813 19.38 -26.13 3.10
C ASP A 813 18.41 -26.65 4.19
N ASP A 814 17.13 -26.35 4.05
CA ASP A 814 16.13 -26.46 5.11
C ASP A 814 15.22 -27.69 4.97
N ASN A 815 14.58 -28.09 6.08
CA ASN A 815 13.55 -29.13 6.07
C ASN A 815 12.25 -28.57 6.67
N LEU A 816 11.23 -28.42 5.85
CA LEU A 816 9.91 -27.90 6.25
C LEU A 816 8.87 -29.01 6.16
N ALA A 817 8.04 -29.15 7.20
CA ALA A 817 6.90 -30.04 7.22
C ALA A 817 5.63 -29.30 7.68
N GLY A 818 4.63 -29.15 6.80
CA GLY A 818 3.32 -28.60 7.16
C GLY A 818 2.60 -29.52 8.15
N ASN A 819 2.51 -30.80 7.78
CA ASN A 819 1.82 -31.88 8.50
C ASN A 819 0.29 -31.84 8.27
N ASP A 820 -0.55 -31.78 9.30
CA ASP A 820 -2.01 -31.82 9.11
C ASP A 820 -2.53 -30.38 8.96
N GLY A 821 -3.02 -29.96 7.79
CA GLY A 821 -3.30 -28.54 7.57
C GLY A 821 -3.55 -28.21 6.12
N ASN A 822 -3.99 -26.98 5.83
CA ASN A 822 -3.81 -26.42 4.49
C ASN A 822 -2.70 -25.39 4.62
N ASP A 823 -1.49 -25.82 4.37
CA ASP A 823 -0.27 -25.12 4.77
C ASP A 823 0.35 -24.35 3.61
N LEU A 824 1.15 -23.34 3.99
CA LEU A 824 1.92 -22.52 3.06
C LEU A 824 3.41 -22.60 3.40
N LEU A 825 4.19 -23.24 2.53
CA LEU A 825 5.62 -23.49 2.75
C LEU A 825 6.48 -22.74 1.73
N PHE A 826 7.55 -22.09 2.20
CA PHE A 826 8.56 -21.42 1.38
C PHE A 826 9.98 -21.90 1.75
N GLY A 827 10.70 -22.52 0.81
CA GLY A 827 12.10 -22.91 0.98
C GLY A 827 13.03 -21.70 0.88
N ASN A 828 12.74 -20.83 -0.09
CA ASN A 828 13.48 -19.60 -0.40
C ASN A 828 14.84 -19.86 -1.04
N ALA A 829 15.95 -19.91 -0.30
CA ALA A 829 17.28 -19.98 -0.90
C ALA A 829 18.14 -21.09 -0.27
N GLY A 830 18.39 -22.12 -1.07
CA GLY A 830 19.26 -23.25 -0.77
C GLY A 830 18.62 -24.54 -1.29
N SER A 831 19.18 -25.71 -0.99
CA SER A 831 18.61 -26.97 -1.49
C SER A 831 17.69 -27.57 -0.42
N ASP A 832 16.41 -27.27 -0.54
CA ASP A 832 15.42 -27.49 0.52
C ASP A 832 14.63 -28.79 0.33
N ASN A 833 14.07 -29.29 1.44
CA ASN A 833 13.14 -30.41 1.44
C ASN A 833 11.81 -30.00 2.11
N LEU A 834 10.76 -29.86 1.31
CA LEU A 834 9.45 -29.37 1.72
C LEU A 834 8.39 -30.47 1.61
N ASP A 835 7.66 -30.68 2.69
CA ASP A 835 6.61 -31.70 2.82
C ASP A 835 5.32 -31.00 3.28
N GLY A 836 4.33 -30.84 2.38
CA GLY A 836 3.03 -30.22 2.68
C GLY A 836 2.30 -31.05 3.73
N GLY A 837 1.91 -32.27 3.35
CA GLY A 837 1.39 -33.27 4.29
C GLY A 837 -0.06 -33.61 3.99
N ALA A 838 -0.94 -33.45 4.97
CA ALA A 838 -2.34 -33.78 4.84
C ALA A 838 -3.20 -32.53 4.77
N GLY A 839 -3.76 -32.27 3.59
CA GLY A 839 -4.68 -31.18 3.30
C GLY A 839 -4.29 -30.52 1.99
N SER A 840 -4.92 -29.40 1.65
CA SER A 840 -4.68 -28.74 0.35
C SER A 840 -3.60 -27.68 0.51
N ASP A 841 -2.36 -28.04 0.24
CA ASP A 841 -1.17 -27.26 0.55
C ASP A 841 -0.69 -26.41 -0.63
N THR A 842 0.09 -25.37 -0.33
CA THR A 842 0.83 -24.59 -1.33
C THR A 842 2.31 -24.53 -0.94
N VAL A 843 3.18 -25.05 -1.83
CA VAL A 843 4.60 -25.26 -1.54
C VAL A 843 5.47 -24.59 -2.60
N PHE A 844 6.40 -23.74 -2.18
CA PHE A 844 7.36 -23.02 -3.02
C PHE A 844 8.79 -23.42 -2.69
N GLY A 845 9.54 -23.99 -3.64
CA GLY A 845 10.95 -24.37 -3.48
C GLY A 845 11.84 -23.14 -3.36
N GLY A 846 11.88 -22.33 -4.41
CA GLY A 846 12.58 -21.05 -4.41
C GLY A 846 13.79 -21.07 -5.34
N LYS A 847 15.00 -21.04 -4.78
CA LYS A 847 16.26 -21.05 -5.54
C LYS A 847 17.09 -22.25 -5.16
N ASP A 848 17.83 -22.75 -6.15
CA ASP A 848 18.70 -23.93 -6.06
C ASP A 848 17.87 -25.21 -6.19
N ALA A 849 18.38 -26.39 -5.84
CA ALA A 849 17.74 -27.65 -6.22
C ALA A 849 16.90 -28.22 -5.08
N ASP A 850 15.59 -28.14 -5.21
CA ASP A 850 14.64 -28.43 -4.13
C ASP A 850 13.91 -29.76 -4.32
N THR A 851 13.41 -30.31 -3.21
CA THR A 851 12.53 -31.49 -3.19
C THR A 851 11.22 -31.14 -2.50
N LEU A 852 10.12 -31.24 -3.25
CA LEU A 852 8.77 -30.87 -2.80
C LEU A 852 7.83 -32.06 -2.86
N SER A 853 6.96 -32.19 -1.84
CA SER A 853 5.92 -33.22 -1.76
C SER A 853 4.61 -32.62 -1.25
N GLY A 854 3.51 -32.77 -2.02
CA GLY A 854 2.16 -32.41 -1.58
C GLY A 854 1.56 -33.44 -0.62
N ASN A 855 1.70 -34.72 -0.98
CA ASN A 855 1.21 -35.92 -0.30
C ASN A 855 -0.27 -36.24 -0.48
N THR A 856 -1.20 -35.60 0.22
CA THR A 856 -2.61 -36.00 0.13
C THR A 856 -3.55 -34.81 0.09
N GLU A 857 -4.61 -34.94 -0.73
CA GLU A 857 -5.56 -33.89 -1.11
C GLU A 857 -5.06 -33.06 -2.30
N GLU A 858 -5.65 -31.90 -2.59
CA GLU A 858 -5.34 -31.16 -3.83
C GLU A 858 -4.29 -30.09 -3.57
N ASP A 859 -3.06 -30.32 -4.06
CA ASP A 859 -1.90 -29.50 -3.72
C ASP A 859 -1.43 -28.62 -4.89
N ILE A 860 -0.73 -27.53 -4.56
CA ILE A 860 -0.06 -26.66 -5.54
C ILE A 860 1.44 -26.56 -5.20
N LEU A 861 2.29 -27.04 -6.12
CA LEU A 861 3.75 -27.08 -5.95
C LEU A 861 4.45 -26.22 -7.01
N PHE A 862 5.40 -25.39 -6.58
CA PHE A 862 6.25 -24.57 -7.45
C PHE A 862 7.73 -24.87 -7.17
N GLY A 863 8.47 -25.37 -8.16
CA GLY A 863 9.93 -25.56 -8.08
C GLY A 863 10.70 -24.23 -8.12
N ASP A 864 10.21 -23.29 -8.93
CA ASP A 864 10.79 -21.96 -9.15
C ASP A 864 12.12 -21.94 -9.94
N ILE A 865 13.26 -21.69 -9.30
CA ILE A 865 14.56 -21.58 -9.99
C ILE A 865 15.48 -22.68 -9.48
N GLY A 866 15.68 -23.72 -10.26
CA GLY A 866 16.32 -24.90 -9.71
C GLY A 866 16.45 -26.06 -10.66
N ASN A 867 16.91 -27.19 -10.17
CA ASN A 867 16.64 -28.46 -10.83
C ASN A 867 15.86 -29.27 -9.81
N ASP A 868 14.55 -29.13 -9.85
CA ASP A 868 13.70 -29.45 -8.73
C ASP A 868 13.04 -30.81 -8.89
N SER A 869 12.65 -31.41 -7.78
CA SER A 869 11.93 -32.69 -7.73
C SER A 869 10.60 -32.50 -7.03
N LEU A 870 9.51 -32.47 -7.80
CA LEU A 870 8.15 -32.25 -7.31
C LEU A 870 7.35 -33.56 -7.34
N ASN A 871 6.66 -33.88 -6.24
CA ASN A 871 5.70 -34.97 -6.14
C ASN A 871 4.34 -34.46 -5.66
N GLY A 872 3.29 -34.56 -6.48
CA GLY A 872 1.93 -34.15 -6.09
C GLY A 872 1.39 -35.04 -4.98
N GLY A 873 1.32 -36.35 -5.26
CA GLY A 873 0.96 -37.36 -4.28
C GLY A 873 -0.40 -37.96 -4.59
N ALA A 874 -1.38 -37.77 -3.72
CA ALA A 874 -2.73 -38.30 -3.90
C ALA A 874 -3.72 -37.15 -3.92
N GLY A 875 -4.20 -36.76 -5.09
CA GLY A 875 -4.81 -35.45 -5.25
C GLY A 875 -5.33 -35.20 -6.63
N ASN A 876 -5.76 -33.98 -6.93
CA ASN A 876 -5.73 -33.49 -8.29
C ASN A 876 -4.80 -32.29 -8.22
N ASP A 877 -3.53 -32.53 -8.47
CA ASP A 877 -2.46 -31.62 -8.08
C ASP A 877 -2.06 -30.70 -9.23
N LEU A 878 -1.48 -29.56 -8.88
CA LEU A 878 -0.96 -28.59 -9.82
C LEU A 878 0.54 -28.36 -9.56
N LEU A 879 1.37 -28.85 -10.47
CA LEU A 879 2.84 -28.79 -10.35
C LEU A 879 3.44 -27.87 -11.41
N PHE A 880 4.30 -26.96 -10.99
CA PHE A 880 5.08 -26.07 -11.84
C PHE A 880 6.57 -26.25 -11.60
N GLY A 881 7.33 -26.74 -12.58
CA GLY A 881 8.80 -26.80 -12.49
C GLY A 881 9.45 -25.41 -12.63
N ASN A 882 8.88 -24.57 -13.48
CA ASN A 882 9.34 -23.21 -13.77
C ASN A 882 10.70 -23.14 -14.51
N THR A 883 11.83 -22.93 -13.84
CA THR A 883 13.13 -22.74 -14.53
C THR A 883 14.17 -23.75 -14.07
N GLY A 884 14.59 -24.60 -15.01
CA GLY A 884 15.73 -25.50 -14.92
C GLY A 884 15.31 -26.93 -15.22
N ALA A 885 16.21 -27.89 -15.07
CA ALA A 885 15.95 -29.26 -15.52
C ALA A 885 15.26 -30.08 -14.42
N ASP A 886 13.93 -30.09 -14.45
CA ASP A 886 13.08 -30.54 -13.36
C ASP A 886 12.56 -31.98 -13.53
N TYR A 887 12.18 -32.58 -12.41
CA TYR A 887 11.45 -33.85 -12.32
C TYR A 887 10.09 -33.60 -11.65
N LEU A 888 9.00 -33.80 -12.38
CA LEU A 888 7.63 -33.67 -11.87
C LEU A 888 6.93 -35.04 -11.91
N ASP A 889 6.27 -35.41 -10.81
CA ASP A 889 5.50 -36.66 -10.66
C ASP A 889 4.14 -36.35 -10.00
N GLY A 890 3.04 -36.43 -10.76
CA GLY A 890 1.69 -36.18 -10.25
C GLY A 890 1.23 -37.28 -9.28
N ALA A 891 1.76 -38.49 -9.49
CA ALA A 891 1.47 -39.70 -8.73
C ALA A 891 0.03 -40.22 -8.87
N SER A 892 -0.96 -39.75 -8.13
CA SER A 892 -2.31 -40.31 -8.22
C SER A 892 -3.42 -39.29 -8.16
N GLY A 893 -4.37 -39.44 -9.09
CA GLY A 893 -5.50 -38.57 -9.35
C GLY A 893 -5.24 -37.75 -10.62
N ASN A 894 -6.06 -36.74 -10.92
CA ASN A 894 -6.01 -36.09 -12.24
C ASN A 894 -5.21 -34.79 -12.15
N ASP A 895 -3.96 -34.87 -12.53
CA ASP A 895 -2.97 -33.83 -12.22
C ASP A 895 -2.72 -32.91 -13.42
N THR A 896 -2.25 -31.70 -13.14
CA THR A 896 -1.77 -30.75 -14.15
C THR A 896 -0.31 -30.43 -13.89
N LEU A 897 0.55 -30.82 -14.82
CA LEU A 897 2.01 -30.68 -14.69
C LEU A 897 2.54 -29.77 -15.80
N LEU A 898 3.19 -28.68 -15.41
CA LEU A 898 3.79 -27.67 -16.29
C LEU A 898 5.28 -27.56 -15.97
N ALA A 899 6.12 -28.14 -16.82
CA ALA A 899 7.54 -28.31 -16.51
C ALA A 899 8.34 -27.00 -16.58
N GLY A 900 8.03 -26.13 -17.56
CA GLY A 900 8.62 -24.79 -17.64
C GLY A 900 9.74 -24.68 -18.67
N LYS A 901 10.97 -24.38 -18.25
CA LYS A 901 12.12 -24.17 -19.14
C LYS A 901 13.19 -25.21 -18.88
N GLU A 902 13.86 -25.64 -19.96
CA GLU A 902 15.06 -26.48 -20.03
C GLU A 902 14.81 -27.89 -20.58
N ASN A 903 15.15 -28.98 -19.90
CA ASN A 903 14.78 -30.30 -20.42
C ASN A 903 14.37 -31.18 -19.25
N ASP A 904 13.07 -31.40 -19.17
CA ASP A 904 12.41 -31.88 -17.98
C ASP A 904 11.95 -33.33 -18.12
N ILE A 905 11.63 -33.92 -16.98
CA ILE A 905 11.02 -35.24 -16.90
C ILE A 905 9.67 -35.07 -16.20
N VAL A 906 8.58 -35.34 -16.92
CA VAL A 906 7.21 -35.19 -16.44
C VAL A 906 6.54 -36.56 -16.43
N VAL A 907 6.00 -36.94 -15.28
CA VAL A 907 5.31 -38.21 -15.04
C VAL A 907 3.91 -37.90 -14.50
N GLY A 908 2.86 -38.25 -15.26
CA GLY A 908 1.46 -38.04 -14.86
C GLY A 908 1.10 -38.90 -13.66
N GLY A 909 0.99 -40.21 -13.88
CA GLY A 909 0.74 -41.17 -12.80
C GLY A 909 -0.54 -41.96 -13.03
N ASP A 910 -1.29 -42.24 -11.96
CA ASP A 910 -2.60 -42.87 -12.03
C ASP A 910 -3.70 -41.79 -12.14
N GLY A 911 -4.32 -41.58 -13.30
CA GLY A 911 -5.42 -40.61 -13.46
C GLY A 911 -5.49 -40.05 -14.86
N ASP A 912 -6.44 -39.14 -15.12
CA ASP A 912 -6.56 -38.48 -16.43
C ASP A 912 -5.76 -37.16 -16.42
N ASP A 913 -4.46 -37.21 -16.74
CA ASP A 913 -3.55 -36.10 -16.49
C ASP A 913 -3.40 -35.10 -17.65
N LEU A 914 -2.91 -33.90 -17.36
CA LEU A 914 -2.51 -32.87 -18.34
C LEU A 914 -1.02 -32.54 -18.18
N LEU A 915 -0.21 -32.90 -19.18
CA LEU A 915 1.25 -32.75 -19.14
C LEU A 915 1.72 -31.77 -20.21
N SER A 916 2.45 -30.72 -19.81
CA SER A 916 3.19 -29.82 -20.70
C SER A 916 4.67 -29.82 -20.33
N GLY A 917 5.54 -30.08 -21.32
CA GLY A 917 6.99 -29.85 -21.18
C GLY A 917 7.36 -28.36 -21.32
N ASP A 918 6.48 -27.55 -21.90
CA ASP A 918 6.75 -26.14 -22.20
C ASP A 918 8.04 -25.94 -23.01
N LEU A 919 8.93 -25.04 -22.60
CA LEU A 919 10.14 -24.68 -23.35
C LEU A 919 11.26 -25.69 -23.09
N GLY A 920 11.40 -26.70 -23.94
CA GLY A 920 12.44 -27.69 -23.73
C GLY A 920 12.46 -28.83 -24.71
N ASN A 921 13.35 -29.80 -24.47
CA ASN A 921 13.21 -31.10 -25.10
C ASN A 921 12.89 -32.10 -24.00
N ASP A 922 11.61 -32.21 -23.69
CA ASP A 922 11.17 -32.83 -22.46
C ASP A 922 10.85 -34.31 -22.65
N THR A 923 10.80 -35.05 -21.54
CA THR A 923 10.39 -36.45 -21.51
C THR A 923 9.08 -36.57 -20.75
N LEU A 924 7.99 -36.86 -21.46
CA LEU A 924 6.64 -36.93 -20.91
C LEU A 924 6.17 -38.40 -20.84
N THR A 925 5.62 -38.80 -19.70
CA THR A 925 5.08 -40.16 -19.45
C THR A 925 3.73 -40.03 -18.78
N GLY A 926 2.67 -40.52 -19.40
CA GLY A 926 1.31 -40.40 -18.84
C GLY A 926 1.02 -41.45 -17.76
N ASN A 927 1.50 -42.67 -17.96
CA ASN A 927 1.15 -43.88 -17.22
C ASN A 927 -0.33 -44.32 -17.38
N ALA A 928 -1.16 -44.22 -16.34
CA ALA A 928 -2.42 -44.94 -16.27
C ALA A 928 -3.62 -44.00 -16.21
N GLY A 929 -4.23 -43.74 -17.35
CA GLY A 929 -5.54 -43.10 -17.45
C GLY A 929 -5.71 -42.53 -18.83
N THR A 930 -6.50 -41.46 -18.98
CA THR A 930 -6.73 -40.79 -20.26
C THR A 930 -5.94 -39.48 -20.29
N ASP A 931 -4.69 -39.56 -20.71
CA ASP A 931 -3.75 -38.46 -20.54
C ASP A 931 -3.77 -37.48 -21.71
N ARG A 932 -3.41 -36.23 -21.44
CA ARG A 932 -3.29 -35.15 -22.43
C ARG A 932 -1.87 -34.61 -22.47
N PHE A 933 -1.19 -34.85 -23.57
CA PHE A 933 0.14 -34.31 -23.84
C PHE A 933 0.03 -33.02 -24.64
N VAL A 934 0.45 -31.89 -24.06
CA VAL A 934 0.38 -30.57 -24.67
C VAL A 934 1.53 -30.37 -25.65
N LEU A 935 1.22 -29.93 -26.88
CA LEU A 935 2.22 -29.53 -27.87
C LEU A 935 2.09 -28.04 -28.17
N ILE A 936 3.23 -27.34 -28.12
CA ILE A 936 3.35 -25.90 -28.36
C ILE A 936 4.36 -25.68 -29.50
N SER A 937 4.04 -24.81 -30.47
CA SER A 937 4.99 -24.46 -31.54
C SER A 937 6.05 -23.50 -31.01
N GLY A 938 7.32 -23.76 -31.37
CA GLY A 938 8.48 -22.98 -30.94
C GLY A 938 9.01 -23.36 -29.55
N ALA A 939 8.44 -24.38 -28.91
CA ALA A 939 8.76 -24.70 -27.52
C ALA A 939 9.90 -25.72 -27.39
N GLY A 940 10.07 -26.58 -28.40
CA GLY A 940 11.20 -27.48 -28.53
C GLY A 940 10.74 -28.85 -29.01
N VAL A 941 11.43 -29.93 -28.64
CA VAL A 941 11.17 -31.28 -29.17
C VAL A 941 10.95 -32.31 -28.06
N ASP A 942 9.69 -32.65 -27.83
CA ASP A 942 9.31 -33.51 -26.72
C ASP A 942 9.38 -35.00 -27.09
N THR A 943 9.61 -35.83 -26.09
CA THR A 943 9.57 -37.29 -26.18
C THR A 943 8.46 -37.82 -25.30
N ILE A 944 7.39 -38.31 -25.91
CA ILE A 944 6.29 -38.99 -25.21
C ILE A 944 6.62 -40.48 -25.17
N THR A 945 6.69 -41.08 -23.98
CA THR A 945 7.30 -42.40 -23.80
C THR A 945 6.33 -43.57 -23.91
N ASP A 946 5.04 -43.38 -23.63
CA ASP A 946 4.08 -44.47 -23.40
C ASP A 946 2.68 -44.27 -24.01
N PHE A 947 2.47 -43.25 -24.84
CA PHE A 947 1.19 -42.94 -25.51
C PHE A 947 0.39 -44.18 -25.97
N GLU A 948 -0.85 -44.32 -25.48
CA GLU A 948 -1.80 -45.39 -25.80
C GLU A 948 -2.92 -44.93 -26.76
N ASP A 949 -2.90 -45.46 -27.98
CA ASP A 949 -3.90 -45.19 -29.04
C ASP A 949 -5.35 -45.45 -28.59
N GLY A 950 -6.21 -44.45 -28.77
CA GLY A 950 -7.62 -44.52 -28.41
C GLY A 950 -7.92 -44.39 -26.91
N ILE A 951 -6.90 -44.11 -26.09
CA ILE A 951 -7.03 -43.72 -24.69
C ILE A 951 -6.47 -42.30 -24.55
N ASP A 952 -5.19 -42.09 -24.85
CA ASP A 952 -4.55 -40.78 -24.67
C ASP A 952 -4.87 -39.80 -25.80
N LEU A 953 -4.64 -38.52 -25.50
CA LEU A 953 -4.85 -37.41 -26.42
C LEU A 953 -3.62 -36.50 -26.49
N ILE A 954 -3.46 -35.89 -27.66
CA ILE A 954 -2.48 -34.84 -27.90
C ILE A 954 -3.24 -33.51 -27.94
N ALA A 955 -2.94 -32.63 -26.99
CA ALA A 955 -3.57 -31.33 -26.87
C ALA A 955 -2.78 -30.29 -27.69
N LEU A 956 -3.44 -29.66 -28.66
CA LEU A 956 -2.85 -28.65 -29.54
C LEU A 956 -3.22 -27.25 -29.06
N THR A 957 -2.22 -26.38 -28.93
CA THR A 957 -2.39 -24.99 -28.47
C THR A 957 -2.03 -23.97 -29.56
N GLY A 958 -2.42 -22.72 -29.32
CA GLY A 958 -2.07 -21.59 -30.18
C GLY A 958 -2.64 -21.72 -31.60
N SER A 959 -1.75 -21.71 -32.60
CA SER A 959 -2.15 -21.81 -34.02
C SER A 959 -2.13 -23.25 -34.57
N LEU A 960 -1.76 -24.23 -33.75
CA LEU A 960 -1.71 -25.62 -34.16
C LEU A 960 -3.13 -26.17 -34.36
N THR A 961 -3.30 -26.87 -35.47
CA THR A 961 -4.52 -27.61 -35.81
C THR A 961 -4.12 -28.98 -36.35
N PHE A 962 -4.99 -29.99 -36.25
CA PHE A 962 -4.69 -31.31 -36.82
C PHE A 962 -4.30 -31.22 -38.31
N GLU A 963 -4.96 -30.34 -39.07
CA GLU A 963 -4.68 -30.11 -40.49
C GLU A 963 -3.31 -29.50 -40.78
N SER A 964 -2.69 -28.83 -39.80
CA SER A 964 -1.33 -28.27 -39.92
C SER A 964 -0.22 -29.29 -39.66
N LEU A 965 -0.57 -30.47 -39.13
CA LEU A 965 0.42 -31.47 -38.72
C LEU A 965 0.74 -32.46 -39.84
N THR A 966 1.99 -32.93 -39.84
CA THR A 966 2.44 -34.10 -40.60
C THR A 966 2.89 -35.17 -39.61
N ILE A 967 2.29 -36.36 -39.72
CA ILE A 967 2.59 -37.52 -38.89
C ILE A 967 3.39 -38.51 -39.74
N SER A 968 4.58 -38.92 -39.26
CA SER A 968 5.47 -39.80 -40.02
C SER A 968 6.17 -40.83 -39.12
N GLN A 969 6.58 -41.95 -39.71
CA GLN A 969 7.32 -42.98 -38.97
C GLN A 969 8.84 -42.74 -39.10
N SER A 970 9.56 -42.78 -37.98
CA SER A 970 11.02 -42.83 -37.95
C SER A 970 11.50 -43.91 -36.98
N ASN A 971 12.12 -44.97 -37.52
CA ASN A 971 12.49 -46.16 -36.73
C ASN A 971 11.30 -46.69 -35.91
N ASN A 972 11.45 -46.78 -34.58
CA ASN A 972 10.43 -47.26 -33.64
C ASN A 972 9.60 -46.12 -33.01
N ALA A 973 9.68 -44.89 -33.54
CA ALA A 973 8.93 -43.75 -33.04
C ALA A 973 8.08 -43.10 -34.14
N THR A 974 6.96 -42.53 -33.73
CA THR A 974 6.12 -41.68 -34.57
C THR A 974 6.51 -40.22 -34.34
N LEU A 975 6.78 -39.48 -35.42
CA LEU A 975 7.15 -38.06 -35.37
C LEU A 975 5.95 -37.19 -35.75
N ILE A 976 5.72 -36.14 -34.98
CA ILE A 976 4.71 -35.10 -35.22
C ILE A 976 5.43 -33.80 -35.56
N THR A 977 5.18 -33.28 -36.76
CA THR A 977 5.82 -32.06 -37.27
C THR A 977 4.80 -31.03 -37.72
N ALA A 978 5.05 -29.73 -37.52
CA ALA A 978 4.30 -28.62 -38.09
C ALA A 978 5.17 -27.87 -39.12
N GLY A 979 4.88 -28.04 -40.42
CA GLY A 979 5.76 -27.52 -41.47
C GLY A 979 7.14 -28.19 -41.48
N GLU A 980 8.20 -27.45 -41.15
CA GLU A 980 9.58 -27.98 -41.02
C GLU A 980 9.99 -28.23 -39.56
N GLU A 981 9.16 -27.81 -38.60
CA GLU A 981 9.41 -27.95 -37.16
C GLU A 981 8.99 -29.36 -36.69
N LEU A 982 9.85 -30.01 -35.91
CA LEU A 982 9.51 -31.22 -35.18
C LEU A 982 9.00 -30.80 -33.81
N LEU A 983 7.80 -31.23 -33.44
CA LEU A 983 7.17 -30.90 -32.16
C LEU A 983 7.41 -32.02 -31.14
N ALA A 984 7.14 -33.27 -31.54
CA ALA A 984 7.30 -34.40 -30.63
C ALA A 984 7.61 -35.73 -31.33
N SER A 985 8.18 -36.65 -30.56
CA SER A 985 8.41 -38.05 -30.89
C SER A 985 7.66 -38.94 -29.90
N LEU A 986 6.74 -39.77 -30.42
CA LEU A 986 6.01 -40.77 -29.63
C LEU A 986 6.71 -42.11 -29.76
N ASN A 987 7.22 -42.64 -28.66
CA ASN A 987 7.96 -43.89 -28.64
C ASN A 987 7.03 -45.11 -28.66
N GLY A 988 7.41 -46.17 -29.39
CA GLY A 988 6.72 -47.46 -29.35
C GLY A 988 5.43 -47.55 -30.16
N ILE A 989 4.86 -46.43 -30.60
CA ILE A 989 3.64 -46.39 -31.40
C ILE A 989 3.90 -46.25 -32.91
N GLN A 990 3.03 -46.86 -33.73
CA GLN A 990 3.09 -46.78 -35.19
C GLN A 990 2.28 -45.61 -35.73
N ALA A 991 2.86 -44.84 -36.65
CA ALA A 991 2.29 -43.61 -37.20
C ALA A 991 0.93 -43.80 -37.91
N ASN A 992 0.59 -45.02 -38.33
CA ASN A 992 -0.67 -45.33 -38.98
C ASN A 992 -1.83 -45.58 -38.01
N LEU A 993 -1.56 -45.57 -36.70
CA LEU A 993 -2.58 -45.64 -35.65
C LEU A 993 -3.07 -44.24 -35.27
N ILE A 994 -2.16 -43.26 -35.23
CA ILE A 994 -2.46 -41.86 -34.93
C ILE A 994 -3.33 -41.22 -36.02
N GLY A 995 -4.49 -40.71 -35.63
CA GLY A 995 -5.45 -40.00 -36.46
C GLY A 995 -6.13 -38.84 -35.73
N VAL A 996 -7.08 -38.18 -36.40
CA VAL A 996 -7.74 -36.96 -35.87
C VAL A 996 -8.46 -37.16 -34.52
N GLY A 997 -8.79 -38.40 -34.16
CA GLY A 997 -9.43 -38.72 -32.88
C GLY A 997 -8.49 -38.63 -31.68
N ASP A 998 -7.18 -38.69 -31.92
CA ASP A 998 -6.13 -38.65 -30.90
C ASP A 998 -5.69 -37.21 -30.59
N PHE A 999 -6.36 -36.21 -31.17
CA PHE A 999 -6.03 -34.80 -30.98
C PHE A 999 -7.23 -34.03 -30.43
N THR A 1000 -6.93 -33.12 -29.52
CA THR A 1000 -7.90 -32.14 -29.01
C THR A 1000 -7.32 -30.74 -29.10
N SER A 1001 -8.18 -29.73 -29.25
CA SER A 1001 -7.80 -28.34 -28.98
C SER A 1001 -8.06 -28.04 -27.51
N ILE A 1002 -7.14 -27.34 -26.86
CA ILE A 1002 -7.35 -26.78 -25.52
C ILE A 1002 -7.24 -25.25 -25.57
#